data_AF-D2YGK3-F1
#
_entry.id   AF-D2YGK3-F1
#
_cell.length_a   1.000
_cell.length_b   1.000
_cell.length_c   1.000
_cell.angle_alpha   90.00
_cell.angle_beta   90.00
_cell.angle_gamma   90.00
#
_symmetry.space_group_name_H-M   'P 1'
#
loop_
_entity.id
_entity.type
_entity.pdbx_description
1 polymer ?
#
loop_
_entity_poly.entity_id
_entity_poly.type
_entity_poly.pdbx_seq_one_letter_code
_entity_poly.pdbx_strand_id
1 'polypeptide(L)'
;MEQIRGAKDHDVRFTQPLADKPPFALIDWLDAQPIFPKFYWQSRDTREEVVALGQVYTFTDPAPAYAILGDDQRVWGGRSFDGHTPKNPRCMSSFFFLPQIELTRFDNHWSLSVNLNNEPQRTLSALQKLLLEVPTLRSMTAEVNTVEHTPTLPQWNDLVEKVLSGITQQQFKKVVLARKTKLSLDAPISAAQLLKASHAQNHHSFHFLLALDSRHSFMGSTPERLYLRHGQTLETEALAGTIGRGMNAAQDMELANWLAHDSKNLNENQLVVEDIIESLTPYAEQIHSQSEAQLVRLRKVQHLKKRIDAGLKSGINGVQLLSVLQPTAAVAGLPRQSALAFIAENEPFARGWYAGSMGYFSHAQAEFCVAIRSALVVDKEVQLFAGAGIVPGSIAEHEWQELDKKALYFTELDYRPFTAGSGLMNHDQALLNRLWSRVLLEELSRLGVTQVCVAPGSRSTPLTLEAHANAAFTLHTHYDERGLGFMALGLAKASQQPVAVIVTSGTAVANLLPAIAESKLTGERLVVLTADRPPELVGCGANQAIVQSGIFSHHVNATLDLPSPAIHHPLTWLLTSIDNVMTRQALLGGSVHINCPFPEPLYSAGDEAIYQPYLASVQRWREHQRPFTERHQSLAQSVPSSLDGFLVKGVVIVGSLTSDEAQAAQRFAQAMGWPLLCDPQSGISSEWAHFDLWLQHQPARDVLNQCEVVVQFGSRIVSKRLAQWLANWCGQARGEYHYVSPQTERNNPWHAMQQQWVCDIPNWVEALLSKRLAGQNTQQGWADELTRYAQSVRQLAQLHFSSSALSEVALALDLTERAMQADLFLGNSLIVRLVDMFSALDGREVFSNRGASGIDGLVATASGVQRARQKPLFMLMGDTSLLYDLNSLALMRNPPQPTVIVVTNNDGGAIFDLLPVPSEQREALYQMPHGMDFAHAAQQFGLAYCSAQTLEHYQTLVEEHFAQGVGTLLIEVKTPPQQASMHIKQLTSQLHAL
;
A
#
# COMPACT_ATOMS: atom_id res chain seq x y z
N MET A 1 -51.67 30.96 12.14
CA MET A 1 -53.05 30.61 12.57
C MET A 1 -53.96 31.82 12.63
N GLU A 2 -53.57 32.91 13.30
CA GLU A 2 -54.39 34.14 13.38
C GLU A 2 -54.72 34.73 12.00
N GLN A 3 -53.73 34.81 11.10
CA GLN A 3 -53.92 35.26 9.71
C GLN A 3 -55.00 34.45 8.97
N ILE A 4 -55.04 33.12 9.14
CA ILE A 4 -56.01 32.25 8.46
C ILE A 4 -57.44 32.49 8.97
N ARG A 5 -57.60 32.80 10.26
CA ARG A 5 -58.94 33.11 10.84
C ARG A 5 -59.52 34.41 10.28
N GLY A 6 -58.67 35.31 9.80
CA GLY A 6 -59.05 36.57 9.16
C GLY A 6 -58.98 36.55 7.62
N ALA A 7 -58.79 35.38 7.01
CA ALA A 7 -58.66 35.23 5.56
C ALA A 7 -59.94 35.64 4.83
N LYS A 8 -59.78 36.33 3.69
CA LYS A 8 -60.85 36.68 2.75
C LYS A 8 -60.89 35.66 1.60
N ASP A 9 -61.98 35.65 0.84
CA ASP A 9 -62.20 34.68 -0.26
C ASP A 9 -61.13 34.71 -1.38
N HIS A 10 -60.33 35.78 -1.49
CA HIS A 10 -59.23 35.88 -2.45
C HIS A 10 -57.86 35.48 -1.87
N ASP A 11 -57.77 35.22 -0.57
CA ASP A 11 -56.51 34.84 0.08
C ASP A 11 -56.24 33.36 -0.15
N VAL A 12 -55.31 33.06 -1.05
CA VAL A 12 -54.96 31.69 -1.45
C VAL A 12 -53.72 31.15 -0.73
N ARG A 13 -52.88 32.03 -0.17
CA ARG A 13 -51.63 31.66 0.51
C ARG A 13 -51.26 32.69 1.58
N PHE A 14 -50.75 32.22 2.72
CA PHE A 14 -50.06 33.06 3.69
C PHE A 14 -48.64 32.53 3.90
N THR A 15 -47.66 33.44 3.98
CA THR A 15 -46.26 33.11 4.26
C THR A 15 -45.78 33.90 5.46
N GLN A 16 -45.29 33.19 6.47
CA GLN A 16 -44.70 33.76 7.66
C GLN A 16 -43.17 33.53 7.63
N PRO A 17 -42.35 34.58 7.46
CA PRO A 17 -40.91 34.49 7.66
C PRO A 17 -40.60 34.09 9.11
N LEU A 18 -39.62 33.21 9.29
CA LEU A 18 -39.09 32.83 10.60
C LEU A 18 -37.85 33.67 10.90
N ALA A 19 -37.80 34.26 12.09
CA ALA A 19 -36.68 35.12 12.51
C ALA A 19 -35.38 34.33 12.68
N ASP A 20 -35.50 33.09 13.19
CA ASP A 20 -34.37 32.21 13.49
C ASP A 20 -34.47 30.90 12.72
N LYS A 21 -33.30 30.28 12.50
CA LYS A 21 -33.20 28.91 11.98
C LYS A 21 -33.88 27.94 12.96
N PRO A 22 -34.76 27.02 12.49
CA PRO A 22 -35.34 25.99 13.34
C PRO A 22 -34.27 25.10 13.99
N PRO A 23 -34.47 24.64 15.24
CA PRO A 23 -33.48 23.85 16.00
C PRO A 23 -33.37 22.38 15.56
N PHE A 24 -33.86 22.05 14.36
CA PHE A 24 -33.92 20.70 13.81
C PHE A 24 -33.56 20.71 12.32
N ALA A 25 -33.21 19.54 11.77
CA ALA A 25 -33.09 19.36 10.32
C ALA A 25 -34.48 19.18 9.68
N LEU A 26 -34.69 19.63 8.44
CA LEU A 26 -36.01 19.47 7.79
C LEU A 26 -36.37 18.00 7.58
N ILE A 27 -35.39 17.12 7.33
CA ILE A 27 -35.63 15.67 7.21
C ILE A 27 -36.18 15.10 8.53
N ASP A 28 -35.65 15.55 9.67
CA ASP A 28 -36.14 15.13 11.00
C ASP A 28 -37.56 15.67 11.24
N TRP A 29 -37.83 16.92 10.82
CA TRP A 29 -39.15 17.52 10.93
C TRP A 29 -40.19 16.80 10.07
N LEU A 30 -39.86 16.51 8.81
CA LEU A 30 -40.68 15.76 7.85
C LEU A 30 -41.10 14.41 8.43
N ASP A 31 -40.15 13.65 9.00
CA ASP A 31 -40.42 12.32 9.54
C ASP A 31 -41.41 12.39 10.70
N ALA A 32 -41.19 13.34 11.62
CA ALA A 32 -42.02 13.53 12.81
C ALA A 32 -43.49 13.91 12.49
N GLN A 33 -43.77 14.62 11.39
CA GLN A 33 -45.12 15.13 11.16
C GLN A 33 -46.15 14.03 10.83
N PRO A 34 -47.37 14.05 11.38
CA PRO A 34 -48.39 13.02 11.12
C PRO A 34 -49.24 13.28 9.86
N ILE A 35 -48.89 14.29 9.06
CA ILE A 35 -49.73 14.81 7.98
C ILE A 35 -49.23 14.25 6.64
N PHE A 36 -50.12 13.62 5.88
CA PHE A 36 -49.85 13.06 4.55
C PHE A 36 -50.77 13.71 3.49
N PRO A 37 -50.35 13.76 2.20
CA PRO A 37 -49.06 13.32 1.67
C PRO A 37 -47.90 14.20 2.17
N LYS A 38 -46.68 13.65 2.09
CA LYS A 38 -45.43 14.34 2.41
C LYS A 38 -44.55 14.41 1.18
N PHE A 39 -43.94 15.56 0.94
CA PHE A 39 -42.89 15.73 -0.05
C PHE A 39 -41.70 16.48 0.56
N TYR A 40 -40.51 15.90 0.44
CA TYR A 40 -39.25 16.57 0.72
C TYR A 40 -38.56 16.89 -0.60
N TRP A 41 -37.95 18.07 -0.66
CA TRP A 41 -37.14 18.51 -1.78
C TRP A 41 -35.91 19.25 -1.29
N GLN A 42 -34.77 18.95 -1.92
CA GLN A 42 -33.58 19.77 -1.86
C GLN A 42 -33.05 19.96 -3.27
N SER A 43 -32.80 21.21 -3.64
CA SER A 43 -32.17 21.54 -4.92
C SER A 43 -30.75 21.01 -4.97
N ARG A 44 -30.27 20.68 -6.17
CA ARG A 44 -28.92 20.12 -6.38
C ARG A 44 -27.78 20.99 -5.85
N ASP A 45 -27.96 22.31 -5.90
CA ASP A 45 -27.01 23.31 -5.41
C ASP A 45 -27.17 23.61 -3.90
N THR A 46 -28.09 22.92 -3.22
CA THR A 46 -28.40 23.03 -1.78
C THR A 46 -28.97 24.38 -1.36
N ARG A 47 -29.30 25.25 -2.31
CA ARG A 47 -29.86 26.57 -2.02
C ARG A 47 -31.27 26.50 -1.49
N GLU A 48 -32.08 25.60 -2.05
CA GLU A 48 -33.47 25.43 -1.64
C GLU A 48 -33.70 24.07 -0.98
N GLU A 49 -34.44 24.08 0.13
CA GLU A 49 -34.89 22.89 0.86
C GLU A 49 -36.35 23.11 1.29
N VAL A 50 -37.23 22.16 1.00
CA VAL A 50 -38.67 22.29 1.26
C VAL A 50 -39.23 21.00 1.84
N VAL A 51 -40.08 21.15 2.85
CA VAL A 51 -41.01 20.12 3.31
C VAL A 51 -42.44 20.57 3.06
N ALA A 52 -43.15 19.84 2.21
CA ALA A 52 -44.53 20.08 1.82
C ALA A 52 -45.44 18.98 2.42
N LEU A 53 -46.47 19.39 3.15
CA LEU A 53 -47.33 18.50 3.95
C LEU A 53 -48.81 18.72 3.69
N GLY A 54 -49.55 17.61 3.66
CA GLY A 54 -51.00 17.61 3.47
C GLY A 54 -51.37 18.03 2.06
N GLN A 55 -52.66 18.00 1.74
CA GLN A 55 -53.13 18.37 0.40
C GLN A 55 -54.34 19.29 0.47
N VAL A 56 -54.30 20.33 -0.36
CA VAL A 56 -55.44 21.20 -0.68
C VAL A 56 -56.14 20.66 -1.93
N TYR A 57 -55.35 20.37 -2.95
CA TYR A 57 -55.77 19.76 -4.21
C TYR A 57 -54.79 18.66 -4.63
N THR A 58 -55.28 17.67 -5.37
CA THR A 58 -54.48 16.58 -5.94
C THR A 58 -54.73 16.45 -7.43
N PHE A 59 -53.71 16.06 -8.18
CA PHE A 59 -53.72 15.98 -9.63
C PHE A 59 -53.06 14.69 -10.10
N THR A 60 -53.79 13.89 -10.87
CA THR A 60 -53.24 12.75 -11.64
C THR A 60 -52.86 13.15 -13.07
N ASP A 61 -53.47 14.22 -13.57
CA ASP A 61 -52.99 15.03 -14.70
C ASP A 61 -52.66 16.41 -14.14
N PRO A 62 -51.39 16.87 -14.18
CA PRO A 62 -51.00 18.14 -13.60
C PRO A 62 -51.39 19.37 -14.43
N ALA A 63 -51.85 19.23 -15.69
CA ALA A 63 -52.16 20.38 -16.53
C ALA A 63 -53.29 21.30 -15.99
N PRO A 64 -54.41 20.77 -15.44
CA PRO A 64 -55.46 21.58 -14.84
C PRO A 64 -55.03 22.46 -13.66
N ALA A 65 -53.89 22.15 -13.00
CA ALA A 65 -53.43 22.92 -11.86
C ALA A 65 -53.15 24.40 -12.21
N TYR A 66 -52.71 24.70 -13.43
CA TYR A 66 -52.48 26.10 -13.86
C TYR A 66 -53.74 26.96 -13.87
N ALA A 67 -54.94 26.37 -13.97
CA ALA A 67 -56.19 27.12 -13.94
C ALA A 67 -56.62 27.56 -12.52
N ILE A 68 -56.04 26.93 -11.49
CA ILE A 68 -56.45 27.13 -10.10
C ILE A 68 -55.33 27.59 -9.18
N LEU A 69 -54.07 27.48 -9.60
CA LEU A 69 -52.92 27.98 -8.86
C LEU A 69 -52.95 29.51 -8.81
N GLY A 70 -52.91 30.05 -7.60
CA GLY A 70 -52.62 31.46 -7.37
C GLY A 70 -51.13 31.77 -7.48
N ASP A 71 -50.80 33.06 -7.34
CA ASP A 71 -49.42 33.52 -7.31
C ASP A 71 -48.66 32.89 -6.13
N ASP A 72 -47.38 32.57 -6.36
CA ASP A 72 -46.45 31.95 -5.40
C ASP A 72 -46.87 30.58 -4.81
N GLN A 73 -47.92 29.96 -5.34
CA GLN A 73 -48.28 28.58 -5.02
C GLN A 73 -47.49 27.57 -5.87
N ARG A 74 -47.08 26.46 -5.25
CA ARG A 74 -46.35 25.38 -5.92
C ARG A 74 -47.08 24.06 -5.77
N VAL A 75 -47.10 23.29 -6.84
CA VAL A 75 -47.56 21.91 -6.84
C VAL A 75 -46.36 20.99 -6.83
N TRP A 76 -46.35 20.06 -5.89
CA TRP A 76 -45.25 19.12 -5.65
C TRP A 76 -45.66 17.71 -6.05
N GLY A 77 -44.72 16.90 -6.54
CA GLY A 77 -44.97 15.51 -6.85
C GLY A 77 -44.10 14.97 -7.98
N GLY A 78 -44.64 14.00 -8.71
CA GLY A 78 -43.90 13.36 -9.78
C GLY A 78 -44.74 12.53 -10.74
N ARG A 79 -44.08 12.07 -11.79
CA ARG A 79 -44.62 11.15 -12.80
C ARG A 79 -43.77 9.88 -12.83
N SER A 80 -44.44 8.73 -12.78
CA SER A 80 -43.82 7.40 -12.87
C SER A 80 -43.29 7.12 -14.30
N PHE A 81 -42.47 6.08 -14.45
CA PHE A 81 -41.91 5.68 -15.74
C PHE A 81 -42.93 4.94 -16.62
N ASP A 82 -43.63 3.94 -16.05
CA ASP A 82 -44.54 3.04 -16.78
C ASP A 82 -46.01 3.13 -16.31
N GLY A 83 -46.28 3.79 -15.17
CA GLY A 83 -47.62 3.97 -14.62
C GLY A 83 -48.35 2.67 -14.32
N HIS A 84 -49.64 2.62 -14.64
CA HIS A 84 -50.46 1.44 -14.41
C HIS A 84 -50.12 0.37 -15.45
N THR A 85 -49.49 -0.72 -15.00
CA THR A 85 -49.19 -1.89 -15.83
C THR A 85 -49.76 -3.16 -15.19
N PRO A 86 -49.96 -4.25 -15.96
CA PRO A 86 -50.30 -5.55 -15.36
C PRO A 86 -49.28 -6.04 -14.32
N LYS A 87 -48.01 -5.63 -14.46
CA LYS A 87 -46.90 -5.95 -13.55
C LYS A 87 -46.92 -5.11 -12.25
N ASN A 88 -47.60 -3.96 -12.24
CA ASN A 88 -47.76 -3.11 -11.06
C ASN A 88 -49.08 -2.32 -11.11
N PRO A 89 -50.21 -2.97 -10.79
CA PRO A 89 -51.55 -2.38 -10.93
C PRO A 89 -51.84 -1.28 -9.91
N ARG A 90 -50.96 -1.07 -8.92
CA ARG A 90 -51.15 -0.08 -7.85
C ARG A 90 -50.32 1.20 -8.05
N CYS A 91 -49.42 1.24 -9.02
CA CYS A 91 -48.60 2.43 -9.27
C CYS A 91 -49.37 3.47 -10.09
N MET A 92 -49.45 4.69 -9.55
CA MET A 92 -50.07 5.81 -10.23
C MET A 92 -49.19 6.28 -11.39
N SER A 93 -49.81 6.66 -12.52
CA SER A 93 -49.08 7.25 -13.65
C SER A 93 -48.40 8.56 -13.26
N SER A 94 -49.07 9.39 -12.47
CA SER A 94 -48.48 10.53 -11.79
C SER A 94 -49.25 10.89 -10.53
N PHE A 95 -48.61 11.61 -9.61
CA PHE A 95 -49.23 12.14 -8.40
C PHE A 95 -48.62 13.51 -8.11
N PHE A 96 -49.47 14.52 -8.08
CA PHE A 96 -49.11 15.90 -7.80
C PHE A 96 -50.11 16.49 -6.81
N PHE A 97 -49.68 17.38 -5.92
CA PHE A 97 -50.57 18.02 -4.96
C PHE A 97 -50.12 19.43 -4.60
N LEU A 98 -51.10 20.31 -4.34
CA LEU A 98 -50.86 21.60 -3.69
C LEU A 98 -50.84 21.35 -2.17
N PRO A 99 -49.72 21.56 -1.47
CA PRO A 99 -49.61 21.25 -0.05
C PRO A 99 -50.43 22.18 0.82
N GLN A 100 -50.88 21.72 1.98
CA GLN A 100 -51.50 22.61 2.98
C GLN A 100 -50.46 23.47 3.68
N ILE A 101 -49.29 22.91 3.95
CA ILE A 101 -48.21 23.53 4.73
C ILE A 101 -46.89 23.31 4.02
N GLU A 102 -46.07 24.35 3.94
CA GLU A 102 -44.71 24.29 3.40
C GLU A 102 -43.74 24.95 4.39
N LEU A 103 -42.71 24.23 4.82
CA LEU A 103 -41.55 24.81 5.48
C LEU A 103 -40.42 24.89 4.47
N THR A 104 -39.97 26.10 4.18
CA THR A 104 -38.98 26.38 3.13
C THR A 104 -37.76 27.06 3.72
N ARG A 105 -36.59 26.55 3.33
CA ARG A 105 -35.31 27.23 3.45
C ARG A 105 -34.83 27.60 2.05
N PHE A 106 -34.58 28.89 1.82
CA PHE A 106 -33.87 29.37 0.64
C PHE A 106 -32.64 30.15 1.08
N ASP A 107 -31.46 29.66 0.74
CA ASP A 107 -30.17 30.07 1.30
C ASP A 107 -30.24 30.09 2.84
N ASN A 108 -30.25 31.28 3.45
CA ASN A 108 -30.35 31.48 4.90
C ASN A 108 -31.73 31.95 5.37
N HIS A 109 -32.70 32.10 4.46
CA HIS A 109 -34.04 32.57 4.77
C HIS A 109 -35.00 31.42 4.99
N TRP A 110 -35.77 31.51 6.07
CA TRP A 110 -36.72 30.50 6.48
C TRP A 110 -38.14 31.05 6.45
N SER A 111 -39.07 30.28 5.90
CA SER A 111 -40.48 30.64 5.93
C SER A 111 -41.39 29.44 6.11
N LEU A 112 -42.47 29.65 6.86
CA LEU A 112 -43.60 28.73 6.96
C LEU A 112 -44.74 29.29 6.13
N SER A 113 -45.13 28.58 5.08
CA SER A 113 -46.24 28.95 4.22
C SER A 113 -47.41 27.99 4.39
N VAL A 114 -48.61 28.51 4.17
CA VAL A 114 -49.85 27.72 4.15
C VAL A 114 -50.67 28.08 2.95
N ASN A 115 -51.21 27.07 2.27
CA ASN A 115 -52.11 27.26 1.14
C ASN A 115 -53.56 27.00 1.58
N LEU A 116 -54.48 27.78 1.03
CA LEU A 116 -55.89 27.76 1.36
C LEU A 116 -56.74 27.37 0.15
N ASN A 117 -57.88 26.76 0.43
CA ASN A 117 -59.02 26.66 -0.47
C ASN A 117 -60.24 27.30 0.21
N ASN A 118 -61.42 27.09 -0.36
CA ASN A 118 -62.70 27.58 0.19
C ASN A 118 -63.06 27.00 1.57
N GLU A 119 -62.22 26.15 2.18
CA GLU A 119 -62.39 25.61 3.53
C GLU A 119 -61.13 25.86 4.43
N PRO A 120 -60.85 27.11 4.86
CA PRO A 120 -59.68 27.44 5.67
C PRO A 120 -59.53 26.64 6.98
N GLN A 121 -60.65 26.11 7.50
CA GLN A 121 -60.69 25.24 8.68
C GLN A 121 -59.88 23.95 8.51
N ARG A 122 -59.77 23.41 7.29
CA ARG A 122 -58.94 22.22 7.04
C ARG A 122 -57.46 22.51 7.24
N THR A 123 -56.98 23.63 6.74
CA THR A 123 -55.58 24.06 6.90
C THR A 123 -55.29 24.46 8.36
N LEU A 124 -56.24 25.09 9.06
CA LEU A 124 -56.13 25.32 10.51
C LEU A 124 -56.02 24.00 11.30
N SER A 125 -56.84 23.01 10.97
CA SER A 125 -56.79 21.68 11.61
C SER A 125 -55.48 20.96 11.32
N ALA A 126 -54.90 21.14 10.12
CA ALA A 126 -53.59 20.60 9.78
C ALA A 126 -52.47 21.26 10.59
N LEU A 127 -52.47 22.60 10.72
CA LEU A 127 -51.49 23.33 11.54
C LEU A 127 -51.53 22.91 13.01
N GLN A 128 -52.72 22.65 13.56
CA GLN A 128 -52.87 22.19 14.95
C GLN A 128 -52.30 20.79 15.19
N LYS A 129 -52.10 19.99 14.14
CA LYS A 129 -51.51 18.65 14.23
C LYS A 129 -49.98 18.64 14.13
N LEU A 130 -49.36 19.79 13.85
CA LEU A 130 -47.90 19.87 13.75
C LEU A 130 -47.25 19.56 15.11
N LEU A 131 -46.25 18.69 15.08
CA LEU A 131 -45.40 18.42 16.23
C LEU A 131 -44.27 19.45 16.28
N LEU A 132 -44.19 20.16 17.40
CA LEU A 132 -43.17 21.17 17.66
C LEU A 132 -41.89 20.57 18.24
N GLU A 133 -42.01 19.50 19.01
CA GLU A 133 -40.89 18.72 19.50
C GLU A 133 -40.46 17.72 18.42
N VAL A 134 -39.27 17.92 17.87
CA VAL A 134 -38.74 17.14 16.76
C VAL A 134 -37.57 16.29 17.27
N PRO A 135 -37.73 14.97 17.38
CA PRO A 135 -36.63 14.10 17.75
C PRO A 135 -35.62 14.01 16.59
N THR A 136 -34.33 14.03 16.92
CA THR A 136 -33.28 13.76 15.94
C THR A 136 -33.40 12.31 15.46
N LEU A 137 -33.46 12.09 14.14
CA LEU A 137 -33.43 10.74 13.58
C LEU A 137 -32.12 10.04 13.95
N ARG A 138 -32.25 8.85 14.54
CA ARG A 138 -31.13 7.96 14.87
C ARG A 138 -30.57 7.33 13.61
N SER A 139 -29.27 7.03 13.62
CA SER A 139 -28.61 6.23 12.58
C SER A 139 -29.31 4.89 12.39
N MET A 140 -29.26 4.36 11.16
CA MET A 140 -29.85 3.06 10.84
C MET A 140 -29.08 1.95 11.57
N THR A 141 -29.82 1.04 12.21
CA THR A 141 -29.24 -0.14 12.90
C THR A 141 -29.81 -1.45 12.37
N ALA A 142 -30.59 -1.41 11.29
CA ALA A 142 -31.20 -2.61 10.71
C ALA A 142 -30.17 -3.36 9.85
N GLU A 143 -30.16 -4.68 9.98
CA GLU A 143 -29.34 -5.60 9.22
C GLU A 143 -30.11 -6.16 8.01
N VAL A 144 -29.38 -6.41 6.93
CA VAL A 144 -29.94 -7.00 5.71
C VAL A 144 -29.98 -8.53 5.86
N ASN A 145 -31.18 -9.10 5.97
CA ASN A 145 -31.41 -10.54 6.01
C ASN A 145 -31.21 -11.21 4.65
N THR A 146 -31.80 -10.63 3.60
CA THR A 146 -31.75 -11.20 2.24
C THR A 146 -31.61 -10.13 1.18
N VAL A 147 -30.93 -10.48 0.08
CA VAL A 147 -30.77 -9.66 -1.12
C VAL A 147 -31.28 -10.46 -2.31
N GLU A 148 -32.28 -9.92 -3.00
CA GLU A 148 -32.87 -10.54 -4.19
C GLU A 148 -32.75 -9.61 -5.40
N HIS A 149 -32.17 -10.10 -6.49
CA HIS A 149 -32.07 -9.36 -7.75
C HIS A 149 -33.13 -9.81 -8.74
N THR A 150 -33.77 -8.84 -9.41
CA THR A 150 -34.74 -9.07 -10.49
C THR A 150 -34.44 -8.08 -11.61
N PRO A 151 -34.02 -8.53 -12.82
CA PRO A 151 -33.70 -9.91 -13.20
C PRO A 151 -32.55 -10.52 -12.38
N THR A 152 -32.50 -11.85 -12.34
CA THR A 152 -31.30 -12.60 -11.88
C THR A 152 -30.17 -12.46 -12.91
N LEU A 153 -28.93 -12.79 -12.56
CA LEU A 153 -27.79 -12.69 -13.48
C LEU A 153 -28.00 -13.45 -14.81
N PRO A 154 -28.50 -14.71 -14.82
CA PRO A 154 -28.82 -15.39 -16.07
C PRO A 154 -29.89 -14.66 -16.90
N GLN A 155 -30.96 -14.18 -16.26
CA GLN A 155 -32.02 -13.43 -16.93
C GLN A 155 -31.50 -12.08 -17.46
N TRP A 156 -30.54 -11.46 -16.79
CA TRP A 156 -29.87 -10.25 -17.25
C TRP A 156 -29.07 -10.51 -18.52
N ASN A 157 -28.28 -11.58 -18.56
CA ASN A 157 -27.54 -11.97 -19.75
C ASN A 157 -28.48 -12.18 -20.95
N ASP A 158 -29.58 -12.91 -20.77
CA ASP A 158 -30.60 -13.10 -21.80
C ASP A 158 -31.19 -11.76 -22.31
N LEU A 159 -31.45 -10.82 -21.39
CA LEU A 159 -31.98 -9.50 -21.74
C LEU A 159 -30.97 -8.66 -22.54
N VAL A 160 -29.71 -8.66 -22.13
CA VAL A 160 -28.64 -7.95 -22.83
C VAL A 160 -28.46 -8.51 -24.25
N GLU A 161 -28.45 -9.84 -24.41
CA GLU A 161 -28.38 -10.47 -25.73
C GLU A 161 -29.56 -10.13 -26.63
N LYS A 162 -30.79 -10.12 -26.08
CA LYS A 162 -31.99 -9.69 -26.82
C LYS A 162 -31.88 -8.25 -27.30
N VAL A 163 -31.38 -7.34 -26.46
CA VAL A 163 -31.16 -5.95 -26.87
C VAL A 163 -30.09 -5.86 -27.97
N LEU A 164 -28.95 -6.54 -27.82
CA LEU A 164 -27.88 -6.52 -28.82
C LEU A 164 -28.34 -7.09 -30.18
N SER A 165 -29.19 -8.13 -30.15
CA SER A 165 -29.82 -8.68 -31.35
C SER A 165 -30.79 -7.68 -32.00
N GLY A 166 -31.65 -7.04 -31.21
CA GLY A 166 -32.56 -5.99 -31.69
C GLY A 166 -31.83 -4.77 -32.27
N ILE A 167 -30.69 -4.39 -31.70
CA ILE A 167 -29.81 -3.34 -32.25
C ILE A 167 -29.22 -3.76 -33.60
N THR A 168 -28.74 -5.00 -33.72
CA THR A 168 -28.20 -5.55 -34.98
C THR A 168 -29.26 -5.58 -36.08
N GLN A 169 -30.52 -5.84 -35.70
CA GLN A 169 -31.70 -5.82 -36.58
C GLN A 169 -32.26 -4.40 -36.82
N GLN A 170 -31.59 -3.35 -36.33
CA GLN A 170 -31.99 -1.95 -36.46
C GLN A 170 -33.38 -1.60 -35.86
N GLN A 171 -33.86 -2.38 -34.88
CA GLN A 171 -35.13 -2.10 -34.19
C GLN A 171 -35.03 -0.91 -33.22
N PHE A 172 -33.84 -0.70 -32.66
CA PHE A 172 -33.47 0.44 -31.82
C PHE A 172 -31.96 0.64 -31.81
N LYS A 173 -31.50 1.82 -31.42
CA LYS A 173 -30.07 2.19 -31.30
C LYS A 173 -29.53 1.94 -29.90
N LYS A 174 -30.36 2.08 -28.87
CA LYS A 174 -30.02 1.95 -27.45
C LYS A 174 -31.25 1.53 -26.65
N VAL A 175 -31.07 0.65 -25.67
CA VAL A 175 -32.08 0.38 -24.64
C VAL A 175 -31.39 0.44 -23.28
N VAL A 176 -32.02 1.11 -22.32
CA VAL A 176 -31.50 1.16 -20.95
C VAL A 176 -32.23 0.10 -20.15
N LEU A 177 -31.55 -0.98 -19.76
CA LEU A 177 -32.12 -2.04 -18.92
C LEU A 177 -31.94 -1.70 -17.44
N ALA A 178 -32.85 -2.18 -16.61
CA ALA A 178 -32.83 -1.96 -15.17
C ALA A 178 -32.81 -3.26 -14.37
N ARG A 179 -32.23 -3.17 -13.17
CA ARG A 179 -32.28 -4.21 -12.14
C ARG A 179 -32.86 -3.64 -10.87
N LYS A 180 -33.87 -4.35 -10.34
CA LYS A 180 -34.41 -4.15 -9.00
C LYS A 180 -33.64 -5.05 -8.03
N THR A 181 -33.13 -4.47 -6.95
CA THR A 181 -32.52 -5.18 -5.82
C THR A 181 -33.41 -4.99 -4.61
N LYS A 182 -34.04 -6.07 -4.15
CA LYS A 182 -34.86 -6.09 -2.95
C LYS A 182 -34.00 -6.51 -1.75
N LEU A 183 -33.98 -5.68 -0.72
CA LEU A 183 -33.34 -5.93 0.57
C LEU A 183 -34.44 -6.22 1.60
N SER A 184 -34.39 -7.39 2.24
CA SER A 184 -35.23 -7.68 3.41
C SER A 184 -34.44 -7.39 4.67
N LEU A 185 -35.00 -6.64 5.60
CA LEU A 185 -34.34 -6.19 6.83
C LEU A 185 -34.87 -6.93 8.06
N ASP A 186 -34.05 -6.99 9.12
CA ASP A 186 -34.44 -7.56 10.42
C ASP A 186 -35.38 -6.62 11.22
N ALA A 187 -35.23 -5.31 11.03
CA ALA A 187 -36.01 -4.24 11.63
C ALA A 187 -36.49 -3.23 10.56
N PRO A 188 -37.63 -2.56 10.78
CA PRO A 188 -38.10 -1.54 9.84
C PRO A 188 -37.20 -0.30 9.91
N ILE A 189 -37.02 0.37 8.76
CA ILE A 189 -36.35 1.67 8.67
C ILE A 189 -37.29 2.70 8.05
N SER A 190 -37.17 3.95 8.46
CA SER A 190 -37.86 5.05 7.78
C SER A 190 -37.07 5.48 6.53
N ALA A 191 -37.78 5.90 5.48
CA ALA A 191 -37.12 6.50 4.32
C ALA A 191 -36.39 7.81 4.67
N ALA A 192 -36.81 8.52 5.72
CA ALA A 192 -36.13 9.71 6.20
C ALA A 192 -34.75 9.38 6.78
N GLN A 193 -34.58 8.25 7.48
CA GLN A 193 -33.25 7.78 7.91
C GLN A 193 -32.33 7.49 6.72
N LEU A 194 -32.83 6.81 5.70
CA LEU A 194 -32.07 6.50 4.49
C LEU A 194 -31.70 7.78 3.71
N LEU A 195 -32.64 8.72 3.59
CA LEU A 195 -32.42 10.02 2.97
C LEU A 195 -31.39 10.85 3.73
N LYS A 196 -31.45 10.88 5.07
CA LYS A 196 -30.50 11.60 5.93
C LYS A 196 -29.08 11.04 5.81
N ALA A 197 -28.93 9.72 5.77
CA ALA A 197 -27.65 9.05 5.53
C ALA A 197 -27.11 9.37 4.12
N SER A 198 -27.97 9.32 3.09
CA SER A 198 -27.60 9.67 1.72
C SER A 198 -27.18 11.14 1.59
N HIS A 199 -27.91 12.06 2.22
CA HIS A 199 -27.65 13.49 2.23
C HIS A 199 -26.26 13.83 2.80
N ALA A 200 -25.85 13.18 3.89
CA ALA A 200 -24.54 13.41 4.51
C ALA A 200 -23.36 13.10 3.55
N GLN A 201 -23.54 12.15 2.64
CA GLN A 201 -22.47 11.60 1.80
C GLN A 201 -22.54 12.04 0.33
N ASN A 202 -23.71 12.40 -0.17
CA ASN A 202 -23.94 12.70 -1.59
C ASN A 202 -24.21 14.20 -1.80
N HIS A 203 -23.12 14.95 -1.95
CA HIS A 203 -23.17 16.38 -2.25
C HIS A 203 -23.39 16.60 -3.75
N HIS A 204 -23.90 17.77 -4.15
CA HIS A 204 -24.23 18.09 -5.55
C HIS A 204 -25.30 17.17 -6.18
N SER A 205 -26.28 16.73 -5.38
CA SER A 205 -27.41 15.91 -5.84
C SER A 205 -28.73 16.50 -5.33
N PHE A 206 -29.79 16.36 -6.11
CA PHE A 206 -31.16 16.53 -5.64
C PHE A 206 -31.47 15.44 -4.63
N HIS A 207 -32.09 15.82 -3.51
CA HIS A 207 -32.62 14.87 -2.54
C HIS A 207 -34.13 15.05 -2.47
N PHE A 208 -34.88 13.96 -2.62
CA PHE A 208 -36.34 14.01 -2.55
C PHE A 208 -36.90 12.82 -1.80
N LEU A 209 -38.10 12.99 -1.23
CA LEU A 209 -38.90 11.91 -0.64
C LEU A 209 -40.37 12.20 -0.87
N LEU A 210 -41.10 11.24 -1.40
CA LEU A 210 -42.56 11.24 -1.54
C LEU A 210 -43.14 10.12 -0.67
N ALA A 211 -44.02 10.47 0.25
CA ALA A 211 -44.77 9.51 1.06
C ALA A 211 -46.26 9.84 1.01
N LEU A 212 -47.07 8.89 0.55
CA LEU A 212 -48.54 9.03 0.48
C LEU A 212 -49.23 8.55 1.77
N ASP A 213 -48.55 7.65 2.48
CA ASP A 213 -48.97 7.10 3.76
C ASP A 213 -47.74 6.79 4.62
N SER A 214 -47.96 6.28 5.83
CA SER A 214 -46.89 6.01 6.79
C SER A 214 -46.04 4.77 6.49
N ARG A 215 -46.39 3.96 5.49
CA ARG A 215 -45.74 2.68 5.19
C ARG A 215 -44.97 2.69 3.88
N HIS A 216 -45.40 3.47 2.90
CA HIS A 216 -44.79 3.52 1.57
C HIS A 216 -44.13 4.87 1.34
N SER A 217 -42.81 4.85 1.20
CA SER A 217 -42.03 6.05 0.91
C SER A 217 -41.08 5.80 -0.24
N PHE A 218 -41.12 6.67 -1.24
CA PHE A 218 -40.18 6.66 -2.35
C PHE A 218 -39.23 7.84 -2.21
N MET A 219 -37.93 7.57 -2.22
CA MET A 219 -36.91 8.61 -2.02
C MET A 219 -35.82 8.51 -3.10
N GLY A 220 -35.10 9.60 -3.34
CA GLY A 220 -33.93 9.58 -4.23
C GLY A 220 -32.87 10.61 -3.89
N SER A 221 -31.65 10.33 -4.38
CA SER A 221 -30.45 11.17 -4.32
C SER A 221 -29.81 11.19 -5.70
N THR A 222 -30.23 12.11 -6.56
CA THR A 222 -29.94 12.10 -8.00
C THR A 222 -29.27 13.41 -8.43
N PRO A 223 -28.14 13.40 -9.15
CA PRO A 223 -27.55 14.61 -9.73
C PRO A 223 -28.25 15.04 -11.03
N GLU A 224 -29.03 14.15 -11.66
CA GLU A 224 -29.64 14.35 -12.98
C GLU A 224 -30.82 15.32 -12.91
N ARG A 225 -30.63 16.55 -13.42
CA ARG A 225 -31.72 17.49 -13.67
C ARG A 225 -32.45 17.07 -14.95
N LEU A 226 -33.77 16.91 -14.90
CA LEU A 226 -34.57 16.78 -16.11
C LEU A 226 -34.72 18.14 -16.79
N TYR A 227 -35.19 19.15 -16.05
CA TYR A 227 -35.14 20.55 -16.47
C TYR A 227 -35.39 21.50 -15.29
N LEU A 228 -34.99 22.76 -15.47
CA LEU A 228 -35.37 23.92 -14.68
C LEU A 228 -35.95 24.97 -15.63
N ARG A 229 -37.18 25.39 -15.41
CA ARG A 229 -37.84 26.48 -16.16
C ARG A 229 -38.04 27.67 -15.25
N HIS A 230 -37.51 28.83 -15.62
CA HIS A 230 -37.85 30.12 -15.03
C HIS A 230 -38.47 31.00 -16.12
N GLY A 231 -39.76 31.32 -15.99
CA GLY A 231 -40.50 32.05 -17.03
C GLY A 231 -40.40 31.38 -18.40
N GLN A 232 -39.80 32.06 -19.36
CA GLN A 232 -39.57 31.56 -20.74
C GLN A 232 -38.15 31.00 -20.95
N THR A 233 -37.34 30.86 -19.90
CA THR A 233 -36.01 30.23 -19.99
C THR A 233 -36.06 28.81 -19.44
N LEU A 234 -35.36 27.89 -20.11
CA LEU A 234 -35.18 26.50 -19.73
C LEU A 234 -33.69 26.16 -19.63
N GLU A 235 -33.30 25.53 -18.53
CA GLU A 235 -32.02 24.85 -18.38
C GLU A 235 -32.25 23.33 -18.28
N THR A 236 -31.55 22.54 -19.08
CA THR A 236 -31.52 21.07 -19.00
C THR A 236 -30.10 20.56 -19.28
N GLU A 237 -29.90 19.26 -19.19
CA GLU A 237 -28.59 18.64 -19.33
C GLU A 237 -28.69 17.20 -19.84
N ALA A 238 -27.72 16.81 -20.67
CA ALA A 238 -27.46 15.43 -21.00
C ALA A 238 -26.36 14.90 -20.07
N LEU A 239 -26.75 14.12 -19.05
CA LEU A 239 -25.85 13.41 -18.15
C LEU A 239 -25.86 11.92 -18.50
N ALA A 240 -24.88 11.49 -19.30
CA ALA A 240 -24.76 10.12 -19.82
C ALA A 240 -23.31 9.83 -20.21
N GLY A 241 -22.89 8.57 -20.18
CA GLY A 241 -21.49 8.16 -20.26
C GLY A 241 -20.86 8.16 -18.87
N THR A 242 -20.61 6.98 -18.32
CA THR A 242 -20.32 6.77 -16.89
C THR A 242 -19.08 5.90 -16.72
N ILE A 243 -18.22 6.26 -15.77
CA ILE A 243 -17.16 5.37 -15.28
C ILE A 243 -17.04 5.45 -13.74
N GLY A 244 -16.50 4.41 -13.12
CA GLY A 244 -16.15 4.43 -11.70
C GLY A 244 -15.08 5.49 -11.38
N ARG A 245 -15.01 5.87 -10.10
CA ARG A 245 -13.90 6.69 -9.57
C ARG A 245 -12.66 5.82 -9.32
N GLY A 246 -11.48 6.40 -9.49
CA GLY A 246 -10.20 5.72 -9.20
C GLY A 246 -9.93 5.62 -7.69
N MET A 247 -9.10 4.66 -7.29
CA MET A 247 -8.78 4.46 -5.87
C MET A 247 -7.84 5.54 -5.30
N ASN A 248 -7.23 6.34 -6.17
CA ASN A 248 -6.40 7.49 -5.85
C ASN A 248 -6.52 8.56 -6.94
N ALA A 249 -5.97 9.76 -6.70
CA ALA A 249 -6.09 10.88 -7.64
C ALA A 249 -5.50 10.61 -9.02
N ALA A 250 -4.43 9.81 -9.13
CA ALA A 250 -3.80 9.49 -10.41
C ALA A 250 -4.69 8.55 -11.24
N GLN A 251 -5.16 7.45 -10.66
CA GLN A 251 -6.12 6.54 -11.31
C GLN A 251 -7.46 7.23 -11.61
N ASP A 252 -7.93 8.09 -10.71
CA ASP A 252 -9.16 8.85 -10.92
C ASP A 252 -9.03 9.83 -12.10
N MET A 253 -7.84 10.41 -12.27
CA MET A 253 -7.49 11.24 -13.42
C MET A 253 -7.32 10.41 -14.70
N GLU A 254 -6.75 9.20 -14.65
CA GLU A 254 -6.68 8.29 -15.79
C GLU A 254 -8.06 7.85 -16.27
N LEU A 255 -8.94 7.44 -15.36
CA LEU A 255 -10.33 7.09 -15.69
C LEU A 255 -11.11 8.30 -16.19
N ALA A 256 -10.80 9.50 -15.70
CA ALA A 256 -11.39 10.75 -16.16
C ALA A 256 -10.95 11.08 -17.59
N ASN A 257 -9.65 10.95 -17.87
CA ASN A 257 -9.09 11.14 -19.19
C ASN A 257 -9.61 10.08 -20.16
N TRP A 258 -9.72 8.83 -19.74
CA TRP A 258 -10.30 7.76 -20.55
C TRP A 258 -11.76 8.07 -20.90
N LEU A 259 -12.61 8.40 -19.92
CA LEU A 259 -14.02 8.70 -20.16
C LEU A 259 -14.20 9.90 -21.10
N ALA A 260 -13.34 10.92 -20.98
CA ALA A 260 -13.37 12.10 -21.85
C ALA A 260 -13.00 11.83 -23.31
N HIS A 261 -12.30 10.72 -23.60
CA HIS A 261 -11.83 10.36 -24.95
C HIS A 261 -12.43 9.04 -25.47
N ASP A 262 -13.23 8.34 -24.67
CA ASP A 262 -13.83 7.07 -25.08
C ASP A 262 -14.99 7.27 -26.06
N SER A 263 -14.83 6.72 -27.26
CA SER A 263 -15.78 6.87 -28.36
C SER A 263 -17.17 6.31 -28.05
N LYS A 264 -17.28 5.24 -27.25
CA LYS A 264 -18.58 4.65 -26.85
C LYS A 264 -19.34 5.63 -25.96
N ASN A 265 -18.71 6.10 -24.89
CA ASN A 265 -19.33 7.00 -23.91
C ASN A 265 -19.64 8.39 -24.49
N LEU A 266 -18.77 8.93 -25.34
CA LEU A 266 -19.03 10.18 -26.06
C LEU A 266 -20.22 10.06 -27.01
N ASN A 267 -20.32 8.96 -27.76
CA ASN A 267 -21.46 8.70 -28.63
C ASN A 267 -22.75 8.50 -27.83
N GLU A 268 -22.70 7.77 -26.71
CA GLU A 268 -23.85 7.62 -25.82
C GLU A 268 -24.36 8.97 -25.30
N ASN A 269 -23.46 9.85 -24.85
CA ASN A 269 -23.80 11.20 -24.41
C ASN A 269 -24.43 12.03 -25.54
N GLN A 270 -23.85 11.96 -26.74
CA GLN A 270 -24.30 12.71 -27.91
C GLN A 270 -25.73 12.30 -28.35
N LEU A 271 -26.05 11.01 -28.31
CA LEU A 271 -27.41 10.52 -28.62
C LEU A 271 -28.47 11.11 -27.66
N VAL A 272 -28.11 11.30 -26.38
CA VAL A 272 -29.02 11.92 -25.40
C VAL A 272 -29.19 13.41 -25.67
N VAL A 273 -28.14 14.11 -26.07
CA VAL A 273 -28.22 15.53 -26.47
C VAL A 273 -29.16 15.70 -27.67
N GLU A 274 -29.00 14.87 -28.70
CA GLU A 274 -29.81 14.93 -29.92
C GLU A 274 -31.30 14.72 -29.61
N ASP A 275 -31.63 13.73 -28.79
CA ASP A 275 -33.01 13.46 -28.35
C ASP A 275 -33.63 14.63 -27.58
N ILE A 276 -32.86 15.29 -26.69
CA ILE A 276 -33.33 16.46 -25.95
C ILE A 276 -33.57 17.63 -26.91
N ILE A 277 -32.65 17.93 -27.81
CA ILE A 277 -32.79 19.03 -28.78
C ILE A 277 -33.99 18.77 -29.71
N GLU A 278 -34.13 17.57 -30.24
CA GLU A 278 -35.26 17.19 -31.10
C GLU A 278 -36.59 17.34 -30.34
N SER A 279 -36.65 16.87 -29.09
CA SER A 279 -37.83 16.99 -28.24
C SER A 279 -38.19 18.45 -27.95
N LEU A 280 -37.21 19.34 -27.75
CA LEU A 280 -37.43 20.75 -27.42
C LEU A 280 -37.70 21.64 -28.63
N THR A 281 -37.26 21.25 -29.83
CA THR A 281 -37.37 22.06 -31.06
C THR A 281 -38.79 22.60 -31.33
N PRO A 282 -39.89 21.85 -31.11
CA PRO A 282 -41.24 22.38 -31.30
C PRO A 282 -41.64 23.48 -30.30
N TYR A 283 -40.99 23.53 -29.14
CA TYR A 283 -41.37 24.36 -27.98
C TYR A 283 -40.43 25.54 -27.73
N ALA A 284 -39.26 25.56 -28.36
CA ALA A 284 -38.24 26.59 -28.22
C ALA A 284 -38.16 27.50 -29.46
N GLU A 285 -37.81 28.77 -29.23
CA GLU A 285 -37.39 29.72 -30.27
C GLU A 285 -35.90 29.58 -30.57
N GLN A 286 -35.11 29.31 -29.53
CA GLN A 286 -33.66 29.13 -29.60
C GLN A 286 -33.24 28.02 -28.64
N ILE A 287 -32.29 27.19 -29.07
CA ILE A 287 -31.67 26.14 -28.25
C ILE A 287 -30.16 26.27 -28.41
N HIS A 288 -29.46 26.34 -27.29
CA HIS A 288 -28.01 26.35 -27.23
C HIS A 288 -27.53 25.14 -26.44
N SER A 289 -26.80 24.25 -27.10
CA SER A 289 -26.08 23.16 -26.44
C SER A 289 -24.61 23.53 -26.34
N GLN A 290 -24.00 23.20 -25.21
CA GLN A 290 -22.55 23.24 -25.07
C GLN A 290 -21.87 22.31 -26.08
N SER A 291 -20.78 22.77 -26.70
CA SER A 291 -20.04 22.03 -27.72
C SER A 291 -19.29 20.83 -27.12
N GLU A 292 -18.56 21.06 -26.03
CA GLU A 292 -17.75 20.04 -25.34
C GLU A 292 -18.46 19.45 -24.13
N ALA A 293 -18.24 18.16 -23.87
CA ALA A 293 -18.72 17.51 -22.67
C ALA A 293 -17.83 17.85 -21.47
N GLN A 294 -18.46 18.19 -20.35
CA GLN A 294 -17.80 18.42 -19.07
C GLN A 294 -17.83 17.16 -18.22
N LEU A 295 -16.76 16.92 -17.46
CA LEU A 295 -16.72 15.82 -16.51
C LEU A 295 -17.37 16.23 -15.17
N VAL A 296 -18.39 15.50 -14.75
CA VAL A 296 -19.01 15.65 -13.43
C VAL A 296 -18.55 14.49 -12.55
N ARG A 297 -17.71 14.79 -11.56
CA ARG A 297 -17.22 13.80 -10.59
C ARG A 297 -18.17 13.71 -9.40
N LEU A 298 -18.72 12.52 -9.16
CA LEU A 298 -19.54 12.21 -8.01
C LEU A 298 -18.80 11.21 -7.12
N ARG A 299 -19.36 10.91 -5.95
CA ARG A 299 -18.67 10.09 -4.93
C ARG A 299 -18.19 8.72 -5.43
N LYS A 300 -19.00 8.02 -6.23
CA LYS A 300 -18.71 6.64 -6.68
C LYS A 300 -18.47 6.50 -8.19
N VAL A 301 -19.00 7.43 -8.98
CA VAL A 301 -18.83 7.46 -10.44
C VAL A 301 -18.56 8.89 -10.92
N GLN A 302 -18.11 9.02 -12.17
CA GLN A 302 -18.03 10.28 -12.89
C GLN A 302 -18.74 10.15 -14.24
N HIS A 303 -19.31 11.27 -14.70
CA HIS A 303 -20.19 11.33 -15.86
C HIS A 303 -19.74 12.40 -16.86
N LEU A 304 -20.08 12.20 -18.13
CA LEU A 304 -20.08 13.28 -19.11
C LEU A 304 -21.37 14.07 -19.02
N LYS A 305 -21.26 15.40 -19.01
CA LYS A 305 -22.35 16.37 -18.95
C LYS A 305 -22.26 17.35 -20.10
N LYS A 306 -23.36 17.56 -20.82
CA LYS A 306 -23.54 18.72 -21.71
C LYS A 306 -24.73 19.54 -21.23
N ARG A 307 -24.49 20.83 -20.96
CA ARG A 307 -25.56 21.79 -20.62
C ARG A 307 -26.31 22.18 -21.89
N ILE A 308 -27.64 22.29 -21.78
CA ILE A 308 -28.53 22.73 -22.84
C ILE A 308 -29.44 23.82 -22.27
N ASP A 309 -29.40 25.00 -22.89
CA ASP A 309 -30.25 26.14 -22.54
C ASP A 309 -31.22 26.42 -23.68
N ALA A 310 -32.47 26.75 -23.37
CA ALA A 310 -33.47 27.08 -24.39
C ALA A 310 -34.32 28.30 -24.02
N GLY A 311 -34.58 29.15 -25.01
CA GLY A 311 -35.62 30.18 -24.95
C GLY A 311 -36.92 29.57 -25.45
N LEU A 312 -37.91 29.47 -24.58
CA LEU A 312 -39.21 28.86 -24.84
C LEU A 312 -40.14 29.83 -25.56
N LYS A 313 -41.01 29.30 -26.43
CA LYS A 313 -42.11 30.06 -27.03
C LYS A 313 -43.07 30.55 -25.95
N SER A 314 -43.75 31.65 -26.22
CA SER A 314 -44.78 32.19 -25.32
C SER A 314 -45.87 31.16 -25.02
N GLY A 315 -46.26 31.05 -23.74
CA GLY A 315 -47.31 30.14 -23.27
C GLY A 315 -46.88 28.71 -22.95
N ILE A 316 -45.61 28.34 -23.17
CA ILE A 316 -45.11 27.01 -22.79
C ILE A 316 -44.94 26.90 -21.27
N ASN A 317 -45.61 25.93 -20.67
CA ASN A 317 -45.61 25.70 -19.22
C ASN A 317 -44.79 24.46 -18.81
N GLY A 318 -44.54 24.30 -17.51
CA GLY A 318 -43.73 23.20 -16.97
C GLY A 318 -44.31 21.80 -17.28
N VAL A 319 -45.63 21.64 -17.26
CA VAL A 319 -46.25 20.32 -17.47
C VAL A 319 -46.12 19.85 -18.93
N GLN A 320 -46.16 20.77 -19.88
CA GLN A 320 -45.88 20.48 -21.28
C GLN A 320 -44.43 19.98 -21.45
N LEU A 321 -43.46 20.67 -20.84
CA LEU A 321 -42.05 20.27 -20.87
C LEU A 321 -41.81 18.91 -20.21
N LEU A 322 -42.46 18.65 -19.07
CA LEU A 322 -42.41 17.35 -18.40
C LEU A 322 -42.89 16.22 -19.32
N SER A 323 -43.95 16.45 -20.09
CA SER A 323 -44.49 15.44 -21.02
C SER A 323 -43.61 15.17 -22.23
N VAL A 324 -42.76 16.13 -22.59
CA VAL A 324 -41.88 16.06 -23.76
C VAL A 324 -40.52 15.45 -23.41
N LEU A 325 -39.98 15.79 -22.24
CA LEU A 325 -38.64 15.36 -21.81
C LEU A 325 -38.64 14.04 -21.03
N GLN A 326 -39.78 13.62 -20.49
CA GLN A 326 -39.89 12.36 -19.75
C GLN A 326 -40.56 11.25 -20.60
N PRO A 327 -40.06 10.00 -20.54
CA PRO A 327 -38.78 9.58 -19.98
C PRO A 327 -37.61 9.97 -20.91
N THR A 328 -36.50 10.42 -20.33
CA THR A 328 -35.31 10.79 -21.10
C THR A 328 -34.67 9.58 -21.79
N ALA A 329 -34.01 9.79 -22.94
CA ALA A 329 -33.19 8.78 -23.60
C ALA A 329 -32.13 8.14 -22.69
N ALA A 330 -31.67 8.84 -21.64
CA ALA A 330 -30.72 8.32 -20.67
C ALA A 330 -31.30 7.18 -19.81
N VAL A 331 -32.63 6.99 -19.76
CA VAL A 331 -33.29 5.98 -18.91
C VAL A 331 -34.22 5.02 -19.65
N ALA A 332 -34.65 5.36 -20.87
CA ALA A 332 -35.44 4.49 -21.72
C ALA A 332 -34.59 3.89 -22.86
N GLY A 333 -33.90 4.74 -23.62
CA GLY A 333 -33.22 4.36 -24.86
C GLY A 333 -33.83 5.07 -26.08
N LEU A 334 -33.35 4.69 -27.27
CA LEU A 334 -33.67 5.33 -28.55
C LEU A 334 -33.83 4.32 -29.68
N PRO A 335 -34.79 4.50 -30.60
CA PRO A 335 -35.91 5.44 -30.55
C PRO A 335 -36.83 5.18 -29.34
N ARG A 336 -37.37 6.24 -28.74
CA ARG A 336 -38.01 6.20 -27.41
C ARG A 336 -39.19 5.21 -27.35
N GLN A 337 -40.05 5.19 -28.37
CA GLN A 337 -41.23 4.34 -28.39
C GLN A 337 -40.90 2.85 -28.46
N SER A 338 -39.96 2.45 -29.34
CA SER A 338 -39.56 1.04 -29.46
C SER A 338 -38.77 0.56 -28.25
N ALA A 339 -37.91 1.41 -27.67
CA ALA A 339 -37.20 1.09 -26.43
C ALA A 339 -38.15 0.90 -25.24
N LEU A 340 -39.17 1.76 -25.09
CA LEU A 340 -40.18 1.62 -24.04
C LEU A 340 -41.04 0.35 -24.21
N ALA A 341 -41.44 0.03 -25.43
CA ALA A 341 -42.17 -1.21 -25.71
C ALA A 341 -41.32 -2.44 -25.34
N PHE A 342 -40.04 -2.45 -25.74
CA PHE A 342 -39.11 -3.52 -25.38
C PHE A 342 -38.98 -3.70 -23.87
N ILE A 343 -38.79 -2.59 -23.12
CA ILE A 343 -38.68 -2.61 -21.65
C ILE A 343 -39.96 -3.18 -21.03
N ALA A 344 -41.13 -2.68 -21.44
CA ALA A 344 -42.42 -3.10 -20.90
C ALA A 344 -42.68 -4.60 -21.13
N GLU A 345 -42.30 -5.12 -22.30
CA GLU A 345 -42.47 -6.53 -22.66
C GLU A 345 -41.47 -7.43 -21.91
N ASN A 346 -40.18 -7.07 -21.89
CA ASN A 346 -39.10 -7.98 -21.53
C ASN A 346 -38.64 -7.88 -20.06
N GLU A 347 -38.71 -6.72 -19.40
CA GLU A 347 -38.24 -6.62 -18.00
C GLU A 347 -39.16 -7.41 -17.06
N PRO A 348 -38.62 -8.20 -16.11
CA PRO A 348 -39.44 -9.04 -15.22
C PRO A 348 -40.15 -8.27 -14.10
N PHE A 349 -40.07 -6.94 -14.08
CA PHE A 349 -40.71 -6.08 -13.08
C PHE A 349 -41.17 -4.76 -13.73
N ALA A 350 -42.05 -4.04 -13.04
CA ALA A 350 -42.41 -2.66 -13.38
C ALA A 350 -41.50 -1.69 -12.65
N ARG A 351 -41.09 -0.61 -13.32
CA ARG A 351 -40.18 0.40 -12.75
C ARG A 351 -40.91 1.36 -11.81
N GLY A 352 -42.19 1.64 -12.04
CA GLY A 352 -42.97 2.55 -11.22
C GLY A 352 -42.32 3.93 -11.13
N TRP A 353 -42.06 4.42 -9.92
CA TRP A 353 -41.42 5.72 -9.71
C TRP A 353 -39.94 5.78 -10.11
N TYR A 354 -39.26 4.63 -10.16
CA TYR A 354 -37.87 4.58 -10.63
C TYR A 354 -37.78 4.95 -12.11
N ALA A 355 -36.74 5.72 -12.48
CA ALA A 355 -36.57 6.33 -13.80
C ALA A 355 -37.69 7.32 -14.21
N GLY A 356 -38.63 7.61 -13.30
CA GLY A 356 -39.61 8.67 -13.44
C GLY A 356 -39.02 10.07 -13.17
N SER A 357 -39.86 11.01 -12.77
CA SER A 357 -39.43 12.39 -12.48
C SER A 357 -40.13 12.94 -11.25
N MET A 358 -39.39 13.68 -10.44
CA MET A 358 -39.83 14.26 -9.16
C MET A 358 -39.46 15.73 -9.10
N GLY A 359 -40.33 16.56 -8.52
CA GLY A 359 -40.08 18.00 -8.41
C GLY A 359 -41.34 18.81 -8.19
N TYR A 360 -41.36 20.03 -8.72
CA TYR A 360 -42.46 20.97 -8.55
C TYR A 360 -42.70 21.85 -9.76
N PHE A 361 -43.88 22.47 -9.80
CA PHE A 361 -44.19 23.54 -10.74
C PHE A 361 -45.12 24.61 -10.17
N SER A 362 -45.04 25.79 -10.75
CA SER A 362 -45.84 27.00 -10.50
C SER A 362 -45.95 27.79 -11.82
N HIS A 363 -46.70 28.90 -11.81
CA HIS A 363 -46.75 29.84 -12.94
C HIS A 363 -45.38 30.40 -13.31
N ALA A 364 -44.55 30.73 -12.31
CA ALA A 364 -43.25 31.36 -12.54
C ALA A 364 -42.13 30.35 -12.81
N GLN A 365 -42.13 29.21 -12.12
CA GLN A 365 -41.01 28.28 -12.11
C GLN A 365 -41.44 26.81 -12.11
N ALA A 366 -40.61 25.92 -12.67
CA ALA A 366 -40.74 24.48 -12.54
C ALA A 366 -39.37 23.81 -12.54
N GLU A 367 -39.13 22.86 -11.63
CA GLU A 367 -37.89 22.08 -11.59
C GLU A 367 -38.21 20.61 -11.37
N PHE A 368 -37.60 19.74 -12.19
CA PHE A 368 -37.73 18.30 -12.09
C PHE A 368 -36.37 17.61 -12.20
N CYS A 369 -36.16 16.57 -11.39
CA CYS A 369 -35.02 15.66 -11.48
C CYS A 369 -35.45 14.27 -11.95
N VAL A 370 -34.50 13.49 -12.48
CA VAL A 370 -34.74 12.11 -12.93
C VAL A 370 -34.55 11.13 -11.76
N ALA A 371 -35.52 10.26 -11.50
CA ALA A 371 -35.58 9.40 -10.31
C ALA A 371 -34.80 8.07 -10.46
N ILE A 372 -33.52 8.10 -10.88
CA ILE A 372 -32.70 6.88 -11.16
C ILE A 372 -31.76 6.43 -10.04
N ARG A 373 -31.56 7.25 -9.02
CA ARG A 373 -30.91 6.82 -7.79
C ARG A 373 -31.97 6.96 -6.74
N SER A 374 -32.76 5.91 -6.60
CA SER A 374 -33.95 5.93 -5.79
C SER A 374 -34.19 4.60 -5.09
N ALA A 375 -34.90 4.70 -3.98
CA ALA A 375 -35.28 3.59 -3.14
C ALA A 375 -36.78 3.67 -2.83
N LEU A 376 -37.47 2.54 -2.92
CA LEU A 376 -38.81 2.37 -2.37
C LEU A 376 -38.68 1.63 -1.04
N VAL A 377 -39.08 2.29 0.05
CA VAL A 377 -39.05 1.74 1.41
C VAL A 377 -40.46 1.37 1.82
N VAL A 378 -40.65 0.10 2.20
CA VAL A 378 -41.91 -0.49 2.65
C VAL A 378 -41.66 -1.37 3.87
N ASP A 379 -42.01 -0.88 5.06
CA ASP A 379 -41.79 -1.57 6.34
C ASP A 379 -40.33 -2.09 6.52
N LYS A 380 -40.12 -3.41 6.44
CA LYS A 380 -38.81 -4.08 6.53
C LYS A 380 -38.18 -4.36 5.16
N GLU A 381 -38.67 -3.75 4.11
CA GLU A 381 -38.20 -3.98 2.74
C GLU A 381 -37.70 -2.67 2.11
N VAL A 382 -36.52 -2.74 1.49
CA VAL A 382 -35.97 -1.65 0.68
C VAL A 382 -35.74 -2.16 -0.74
N GLN A 383 -36.42 -1.57 -1.71
CA GLN A 383 -36.19 -1.85 -3.12
C GLN A 383 -35.31 -0.76 -3.72
N LEU A 384 -34.09 -1.14 -4.11
CA LEU A 384 -33.16 -0.31 -4.84
C LEU A 384 -33.26 -0.60 -6.34
N PHE A 385 -32.96 0.41 -7.15
CA PHE A 385 -33.01 0.28 -8.59
C PHE A 385 -31.74 0.87 -9.22
N ALA A 386 -31.21 0.20 -10.24
CA ALA A 386 -30.08 0.68 -11.03
C ALA A 386 -30.29 0.32 -12.50
N GLY A 387 -29.70 1.11 -13.41
CA GLY A 387 -29.84 0.90 -14.86
C GLY A 387 -28.52 1.01 -15.62
N ALA A 388 -28.45 0.29 -16.75
CA ALA A 388 -27.31 0.24 -17.64
C ALA A 388 -27.75 0.47 -19.09
N GLY A 389 -27.04 1.34 -19.82
CA GLY A 389 -27.34 1.70 -21.20
C GLY A 389 -26.70 0.71 -22.17
N ILE A 390 -27.49 -0.18 -22.75
CA ILE A 390 -27.00 -1.18 -23.68
C ILE A 390 -26.91 -0.58 -25.09
N VAL A 391 -25.69 -0.57 -25.63
CA VAL A 391 -25.31 -0.08 -26.96
C VAL A 391 -24.46 -1.14 -27.68
N PRO A 392 -24.18 -1.03 -29.00
CA PRO A 392 -23.27 -1.97 -29.68
C PRO A 392 -21.96 -2.19 -28.92
N GLY A 393 -21.58 -3.45 -28.71
CA GLY A 393 -20.35 -3.84 -27.99
C GLY A 393 -20.47 -3.91 -26.45
N SER A 394 -21.66 -3.79 -25.87
CA SER A 394 -21.87 -4.01 -24.43
C SER A 394 -21.67 -5.49 -24.04
N ILE A 395 -21.14 -5.76 -22.85
CA ILE A 395 -20.85 -7.11 -22.33
C ILE A 395 -21.68 -7.32 -21.05
N ALA A 396 -22.54 -8.33 -21.02
CA ALA A 396 -23.56 -8.49 -19.98
C ALA A 396 -22.99 -8.51 -18.55
N GLU A 397 -21.88 -9.21 -18.33
CA GLU A 397 -21.20 -9.31 -17.03
C GLU A 397 -20.65 -7.96 -16.56
N HIS A 398 -20.07 -7.16 -17.47
CA HIS A 398 -19.56 -5.83 -17.14
C HIS A 398 -20.70 -4.88 -16.76
N GLU A 399 -21.80 -4.92 -17.52
CA GLU A 399 -22.98 -4.10 -17.24
C GLU A 399 -23.62 -4.51 -15.90
N TRP A 400 -23.64 -5.82 -15.56
CA TRP A 400 -24.10 -6.30 -14.25
C TRP A 400 -23.28 -5.73 -13.08
N GLN A 401 -21.94 -5.75 -13.21
CA GLN A 401 -21.05 -5.19 -12.20
C GLN A 401 -21.21 -3.67 -12.07
N GLU A 402 -21.52 -2.97 -13.16
CA GLU A 402 -21.81 -1.54 -13.13
C GLU A 402 -23.07 -1.22 -12.32
N LEU A 403 -24.10 -2.06 -12.40
CA LEU A 403 -25.32 -1.91 -11.61
C LEU A 403 -25.07 -1.99 -10.10
N ASP A 404 -24.12 -2.82 -9.65
CA ASP A 404 -23.73 -2.89 -8.23
C ASP A 404 -23.12 -1.56 -7.76
N LYS A 405 -22.23 -0.98 -8.57
CA LYS A 405 -21.61 0.33 -8.29
C LYS A 405 -22.64 1.46 -8.25
N LYS A 406 -23.69 1.40 -9.09
CA LYS A 406 -24.79 2.37 -9.13
C LYS A 406 -25.80 2.19 -7.99
N ALA A 407 -26.00 0.97 -7.49
CA ALA A 407 -26.93 0.70 -6.38
C ALA A 407 -26.37 1.14 -5.01
N LEU A 408 -25.05 1.24 -4.85
CA LEU A 408 -24.35 1.64 -3.62
C LEU A 408 -24.52 3.12 -3.20
N TYR A 409 -25.33 3.91 -3.91
CA TYR A 409 -25.56 5.34 -3.60
C TYR A 409 -26.34 5.57 -2.29
N PHE A 410 -27.01 4.55 -1.73
CA PHE A 410 -27.88 4.66 -0.54
C PHE A 410 -27.38 3.90 0.69
N THR A 411 -26.30 3.12 0.61
CA THR A 411 -26.01 2.11 1.62
C THR A 411 -24.88 2.52 2.57
N GLU A 412 -25.25 3.05 3.73
CA GLU A 412 -24.56 2.77 5.02
C GLU A 412 -25.07 1.47 5.66
N LEU A 413 -26.17 0.89 5.14
CA LEU A 413 -26.52 -0.50 5.42
C LEU A 413 -25.38 -1.37 4.88
N ASP A 414 -24.91 -2.33 5.67
CA ASP A 414 -23.75 -3.18 5.39
C ASP A 414 -24.01 -4.09 4.16
N TYR A 415 -24.02 -3.48 2.97
CA TYR A 415 -24.25 -4.11 1.68
C TYR A 415 -22.93 -4.73 1.25
N ARG A 416 -22.68 -5.94 1.75
CA ARG A 416 -21.71 -6.85 1.13
C ARG A 416 -22.43 -7.52 -0.05
N PRO A 417 -22.01 -7.30 -1.32
CA PRO A 417 -22.59 -8.03 -2.43
C PRO A 417 -22.41 -9.52 -2.19
N PHE A 418 -23.53 -10.21 -1.98
CA PHE A 418 -23.61 -11.65 -1.84
C PHE A 418 -23.29 -12.25 -3.21
N THR A 419 -22.05 -12.71 -3.43
CA THR A 419 -21.71 -13.54 -4.59
C THR A 419 -22.44 -14.88 -4.42
N ALA A 420 -23.59 -15.01 -5.09
CA ALA A 420 -24.38 -16.23 -5.08
C ALA A 420 -23.57 -17.37 -5.73
N GLY A 421 -23.14 -18.31 -4.89
CA GLY A 421 -22.38 -19.48 -5.34
C GLY A 421 -21.72 -20.30 -4.22
N SER A 422 -22.28 -20.37 -3.01
CA SER A 422 -22.08 -21.49 -2.07
C SER A 422 -22.97 -21.29 -0.84
N GLY A 423 -23.47 -22.37 -0.25
CA GLY A 423 -24.39 -22.33 0.88
C GLY A 423 -23.79 -21.62 2.11
N LEU A 424 -24.70 -21.15 2.98
CA LEU A 424 -24.45 -20.64 4.33
C LEU A 424 -23.23 -21.32 5.01
N MET A 425 -22.10 -20.63 5.01
CA MET A 425 -21.07 -20.79 6.03
C MET A 425 -20.89 -19.43 6.67
N ASN A 426 -21.15 -19.33 7.97
CA ASN A 426 -20.76 -18.17 8.78
C ASN A 426 -19.29 -17.86 8.47
N HIS A 427 -18.98 -16.73 7.86
CA HIS A 427 -17.61 -16.35 7.57
C HIS A 427 -17.05 -15.52 8.71
N ASP A 428 -16.15 -16.14 9.46
CA ASP A 428 -15.35 -15.51 10.50
C ASP A 428 -14.06 -14.93 9.89
N GLN A 429 -14.07 -13.62 9.61
CA GLN A 429 -12.96 -12.97 8.94
C GLN A 429 -11.63 -13.09 9.72
N ALA A 430 -11.67 -13.05 11.05
CA ALA A 430 -10.45 -13.16 11.86
C ALA A 430 -9.84 -14.57 11.72
N LEU A 431 -10.67 -15.61 11.73
CA LEU A 431 -10.20 -16.98 11.44
C LEU A 431 -9.66 -17.11 10.03
N LEU A 432 -10.31 -16.52 9.03
CA LEU A 432 -9.81 -16.56 7.65
C LEU A 432 -8.46 -15.85 7.50
N ASN A 433 -8.28 -14.71 8.16
CA ASN A 433 -7.01 -13.99 8.21
C ASN A 433 -5.90 -14.86 8.81
N ARG A 434 -6.19 -15.55 9.92
CA ARG A 434 -5.27 -16.50 10.56
C ARG A 434 -4.99 -17.70 9.67
N LEU A 435 -6.00 -18.28 9.04
CA LEU A 435 -5.84 -19.42 8.12
C LEU A 435 -4.90 -19.07 6.95
N TRP A 436 -5.10 -17.91 6.32
CA TRP A 436 -4.21 -17.41 5.27
C TRP A 436 -2.78 -17.22 5.76
N SER A 437 -2.62 -16.61 6.94
CA SER A 437 -1.31 -16.41 7.55
C SER A 437 -0.62 -17.75 7.86
N ARG A 438 -1.37 -18.74 8.35
CA ARG A 438 -0.87 -20.08 8.63
C ARG A 438 -0.42 -20.78 7.35
N VAL A 439 -1.21 -20.73 6.28
CA VAL A 439 -0.84 -21.32 4.98
C VAL A 439 0.42 -20.65 4.44
N LEU A 440 0.50 -19.32 4.49
CA LEU A 440 1.67 -18.56 4.05
C LEU A 440 2.92 -18.97 4.83
N LEU A 441 2.82 -19.00 6.15
CA LEU A 441 3.94 -19.28 7.05
C LEU A 441 4.39 -20.74 6.97
N GLU A 442 3.46 -21.68 6.89
CA GLU A 442 3.75 -23.09 6.68
C GLU A 442 4.46 -23.32 5.33
N GLU A 443 4.12 -22.56 4.29
CA GLU A 443 4.87 -22.64 3.03
C GLU A 443 6.27 -22.06 3.14
N LEU A 444 6.43 -20.92 3.83
CA LEU A 444 7.76 -20.36 4.09
C LEU A 444 8.66 -21.31 4.88
N SER A 445 8.11 -22.08 5.84
CA SER A 445 8.89 -23.06 6.60
C SER A 445 9.44 -24.19 5.72
N ARG A 446 8.61 -24.68 4.78
CA ARG A 446 9.00 -25.67 3.77
C ARG A 446 10.03 -25.11 2.78
N LEU A 447 10.03 -23.81 2.57
CA LEU A 447 11.00 -23.07 1.75
C LEU A 447 12.26 -22.65 2.53
N GLY A 448 12.47 -23.19 3.73
CA GLY A 448 13.71 -23.06 4.50
C GLY A 448 13.72 -21.94 5.55
N VAL A 449 12.62 -21.22 5.74
CA VAL A 449 12.52 -20.22 6.80
C VAL A 449 12.37 -20.92 8.15
N THR A 450 13.29 -20.67 9.08
CA THR A 450 13.22 -21.21 10.46
C THR A 450 13.31 -20.13 11.52
N GLN A 451 13.75 -18.92 11.15
CA GLN A 451 13.91 -17.79 12.04
C GLN A 451 12.93 -16.69 11.63
N VAL A 452 12.18 -16.16 12.60
CA VAL A 452 11.19 -15.10 12.36
C VAL A 452 11.36 -13.99 13.37
N CYS A 453 11.68 -12.79 12.88
CA CYS A 453 11.81 -11.58 13.69
C CYS A 453 10.47 -10.85 13.72
N VAL A 454 9.96 -10.49 14.90
CA VAL A 454 8.62 -9.91 15.07
C VAL A 454 8.68 -8.62 15.89
N ALA A 455 8.11 -7.54 15.35
CA ALA A 455 7.80 -6.33 16.11
C ALA A 455 6.34 -6.34 16.60
N PRO A 456 6.04 -5.67 17.72
CA PRO A 456 4.68 -5.61 18.26
C PRO A 456 3.74 -4.78 17.37
N GLY A 457 2.49 -5.22 17.23
CA GLY A 457 1.43 -4.38 16.63
C GLY A 457 0.12 -5.11 16.38
N SER A 458 -0.98 -4.36 16.32
CA SER A 458 -2.32 -4.95 16.21
C SER A 458 -2.58 -5.54 14.82
N ARG A 459 -2.29 -4.81 13.72
CA ARG A 459 -2.60 -5.28 12.35
C ARG A 459 -1.88 -6.57 11.97
N SER A 460 -0.70 -6.81 12.55
CA SER A 460 0.11 -8.01 12.34
C SER A 460 -0.34 -9.23 13.15
N THR A 461 -1.39 -9.10 13.97
CA THR A 461 -1.95 -10.19 14.78
C THR A 461 -2.06 -11.52 14.03
N PRO A 462 -2.65 -11.59 12.81
CA PRO A 462 -2.78 -12.86 12.10
C PRO A 462 -1.42 -13.53 11.82
N LEU A 463 -0.42 -12.77 11.38
CA LEU A 463 0.93 -13.28 11.12
C LEU A 463 1.64 -13.68 12.42
N THR A 464 1.58 -12.81 13.43
CA THR A 464 2.30 -13.02 14.70
C THR A 464 1.78 -14.24 15.46
N LEU A 465 0.46 -14.42 15.54
CA LEU A 465 -0.12 -15.57 16.25
C LEU A 465 0.18 -16.89 15.55
N GLU A 466 0.11 -16.93 14.22
CA GLU A 466 0.41 -18.15 13.46
C GLU A 466 1.90 -18.46 13.43
N ALA A 467 2.77 -17.43 13.43
CA ALA A 467 4.21 -17.63 13.55
C ALA A 467 4.57 -18.22 14.93
N HIS A 468 3.90 -17.78 16.00
CA HIS A 468 4.09 -18.34 17.34
C HIS A 468 3.55 -19.77 17.47
N ALA A 469 2.45 -20.09 16.81
CA ALA A 469 1.86 -21.43 16.83
C ALA A 469 2.64 -22.46 16.00
N ASN A 470 3.47 -22.02 15.05
CA ASN A 470 4.24 -22.92 14.19
C ASN A 470 5.56 -23.36 14.85
N ALA A 471 5.64 -24.64 15.20
CA ALA A 471 6.81 -25.24 15.85
C ALA A 471 8.08 -25.27 14.99
N ALA A 472 7.98 -25.02 13.67
CA ALA A 472 9.14 -24.92 12.80
C ALA A 472 9.94 -23.61 12.98
N PHE A 473 9.36 -22.62 13.68
CA PHE A 473 9.98 -21.30 13.84
C PHE A 473 10.57 -21.07 15.22
N THR A 474 11.70 -20.38 15.23
CA THR A 474 12.23 -19.66 16.39
C THR A 474 11.89 -18.18 16.25
N LEU A 475 11.13 -17.64 17.20
CA LEU A 475 10.76 -16.23 17.20
C LEU A 475 11.81 -15.37 17.92
N HIS A 476 12.18 -14.26 17.29
CA HIS A 476 12.98 -13.20 17.88
C HIS A 476 12.14 -11.93 17.93
N THR A 477 12.15 -11.21 19.04
CA THR A 477 11.32 -10.01 19.20
C THR A 477 12.16 -8.78 19.47
N HIS A 478 11.73 -7.65 18.92
CA HIS A 478 12.31 -6.35 19.23
C HIS A 478 11.24 -5.25 19.09
N TYR A 479 11.40 -4.16 19.84
CA TYR A 479 10.44 -3.05 19.85
C TYR A 479 10.77 -1.95 18.84
N ASP A 480 11.99 -1.93 18.29
CA ASP A 480 12.40 -1.02 17.23
C ASP A 480 12.48 -1.81 15.91
N GLU A 481 11.65 -1.47 14.92
CA GLU A 481 11.65 -2.17 13.64
C GLU A 481 12.95 -2.02 12.84
N ARG A 482 13.68 -0.91 12.98
CA ARG A 482 15.00 -0.74 12.33
C ARG A 482 15.99 -1.73 12.92
N GLY A 483 16.08 -1.79 14.25
CA GLY A 483 16.88 -2.80 14.95
C GLY A 483 16.42 -4.23 14.62
N LEU A 484 15.12 -4.47 14.51
CA LEU A 484 14.56 -5.77 14.12
C LEU A 484 15.02 -6.20 12.73
N GLY A 485 14.99 -5.28 11.75
CA GLY A 485 15.45 -5.53 10.39
C GLY A 485 16.94 -5.90 10.34
N PHE A 486 17.78 -5.20 11.11
CA PHE A 486 19.20 -5.52 11.19
C PHE A 486 19.49 -6.80 11.98
N MET A 487 18.72 -7.13 13.01
CA MET A 487 18.82 -8.45 13.67
C MET A 487 18.49 -9.59 12.70
N ALA A 488 17.46 -9.42 11.88
CA ALA A 488 17.11 -10.38 10.82
C ALA A 488 18.23 -10.48 9.77
N LEU A 489 18.83 -9.35 9.38
CA LEU A 489 20.01 -9.32 8.52
C LEU A 489 21.16 -10.13 9.11
N GLY A 490 21.45 -9.97 10.40
CA GLY A 490 22.49 -10.72 11.09
C GLY A 490 22.23 -12.23 11.13
N LEU A 491 21.00 -12.63 11.41
CA LEU A 491 20.57 -14.04 11.37
C LEU A 491 20.74 -14.63 9.96
N ALA A 492 20.31 -13.90 8.93
CA ALA A 492 20.41 -14.34 7.54
C ALA A 492 21.87 -14.40 7.06
N LYS A 493 22.69 -13.41 7.44
CA LYS A 493 24.12 -13.33 7.13
C LYS A 493 24.88 -14.54 7.68
N ALA A 494 24.64 -14.89 8.94
CA ALA A 494 25.36 -15.96 9.61
C ALA A 494 24.86 -17.38 9.29
N SER A 495 23.56 -17.54 9.02
CA SER A 495 22.97 -18.84 8.69
C SER A 495 22.96 -19.17 7.19
N GLN A 496 23.07 -18.14 6.34
CA GLN A 496 22.84 -18.21 4.90
C GLN A 496 21.45 -18.73 4.50
N GLN A 497 20.52 -18.77 5.45
CA GLN A 497 19.12 -19.18 5.25
C GLN A 497 18.21 -17.96 5.12
N PRO A 498 17.02 -18.11 4.48
CA PRO A 498 16.03 -17.06 4.49
C PRO A 498 15.47 -16.82 5.91
N VAL A 499 15.34 -15.55 6.30
CA VAL A 499 14.82 -15.11 7.61
C VAL A 499 13.62 -14.21 7.40
N ALA A 500 12.51 -14.51 8.07
CA ALA A 500 11.30 -13.69 7.96
C ALA A 500 11.30 -12.52 8.96
N VAL A 501 10.69 -11.42 8.58
CA VAL A 501 10.46 -10.24 9.42
C VAL A 501 8.99 -9.87 9.38
N ILE A 502 8.32 -9.85 10.52
CA ILE A 502 6.91 -9.47 10.66
C ILE A 502 6.82 -8.12 11.37
N VAL A 503 6.20 -7.15 10.70
CA VAL A 503 5.88 -5.83 11.28
C VAL A 503 4.42 -5.47 11.03
N THR A 504 3.90 -4.56 11.85
CA THR A 504 2.57 -3.97 11.65
C THR A 504 2.60 -2.91 10.53
N SER A 505 1.46 -2.30 10.18
CA SER A 505 1.41 -1.29 9.12
C SER A 505 1.95 0.06 9.56
N GLY A 506 2.16 0.95 8.60
CA GLY A 506 2.59 2.33 8.84
C GLY A 506 4.12 2.44 8.85
N THR A 507 4.65 3.35 9.65
CA THR A 507 6.09 3.63 9.69
C THR A 507 6.94 2.46 10.19
N ALA A 508 6.34 1.48 10.88
CA ALA A 508 6.97 0.20 11.20
C ALA A 508 7.57 -0.47 9.95
N VAL A 509 6.88 -0.39 8.81
CA VAL A 509 7.38 -0.88 7.52
C VAL A 509 8.56 -0.05 7.01
N ALA A 510 8.45 1.28 7.07
CA ALA A 510 9.48 2.19 6.57
C ALA A 510 10.83 2.02 7.31
N ASN A 511 10.79 1.70 8.61
CA ASN A 511 11.99 1.45 9.42
C ASN A 511 12.80 0.23 8.97
N LEU A 512 12.23 -0.68 8.17
CA LEU A 512 12.98 -1.82 7.62
C LEU A 512 13.87 -1.46 6.44
N LEU A 513 13.68 -0.28 5.83
CA LEU A 513 14.39 0.12 4.60
C LEU A 513 15.92 0.02 4.71
N PRO A 514 16.59 0.45 5.81
CA PRO A 514 18.05 0.40 5.87
C PRO A 514 18.60 -1.04 5.81
N ALA A 515 18.00 -1.97 6.55
CA ALA A 515 18.41 -3.38 6.53
C ALA A 515 18.12 -4.03 5.17
N ILE A 516 17.02 -3.67 4.52
CA ILE A 516 16.67 -4.13 3.17
C ILE A 516 17.67 -3.59 2.13
N ALA A 517 18.07 -2.33 2.24
CA ALA A 517 19.07 -1.72 1.37
C ALA A 517 20.45 -2.37 1.52
N GLU A 518 20.85 -2.72 2.76
CA GLU A 518 22.06 -3.51 3.00
C GLU A 518 21.94 -4.91 2.38
N SER A 519 20.85 -5.64 2.67
CA SER A 519 20.56 -6.97 2.10
C SER A 519 20.57 -6.99 0.57
N LYS A 520 20.11 -5.93 -0.11
CA LYS A 520 20.20 -5.80 -1.57
C LYS A 520 21.64 -5.85 -2.07
N LEU A 521 22.56 -5.25 -1.31
CA LEU A 521 23.95 -5.07 -1.70
C LEU A 521 24.84 -6.26 -1.29
N THR A 522 24.47 -7.00 -0.25
CA THR A 522 25.25 -8.12 0.29
C THR A 522 24.60 -9.50 0.10
N GLY A 523 23.31 -9.56 -0.26
CA GLY A 523 22.63 -10.76 -0.72
C GLY A 523 21.90 -11.58 0.35
N GLU A 524 21.88 -11.13 1.61
CA GLU A 524 21.16 -11.79 2.69
C GLU A 524 19.66 -11.90 2.38
N ARG A 525 19.06 -13.05 2.67
CA ARG A 525 17.71 -13.39 2.25
C ARG A 525 16.69 -13.03 3.32
N LEU A 526 16.10 -11.83 3.23
CA LEU A 526 15.03 -11.41 4.14
C LEU A 526 13.65 -11.59 3.49
N VAL A 527 12.72 -12.22 4.19
CA VAL A 527 11.31 -12.34 3.79
C VAL A 527 10.50 -11.34 4.60
N VAL A 528 10.25 -10.18 4.03
CA VAL A 528 9.64 -9.03 4.72
C VAL A 528 8.12 -9.13 4.62
N LEU A 529 7.47 -9.52 5.72
CA LEU A 529 6.03 -9.69 5.87
C LEU A 529 5.42 -8.45 6.55
N THR A 530 4.78 -7.58 5.77
CA THR A 530 4.24 -6.32 6.29
C THR A 530 2.73 -6.40 6.36
N ALA A 531 2.18 -6.41 7.58
CA ALA A 531 0.74 -6.36 7.73
C ALA A 531 0.20 -5.00 7.29
N ASP A 532 -0.86 -4.99 6.49
CA ASP A 532 -1.42 -3.76 5.93
C ASP A 532 -2.91 -3.60 6.26
N ARG A 533 -3.40 -2.38 6.10
CA ARG A 533 -4.83 -2.10 6.06
C ARG A 533 -5.40 -2.59 4.72
N PRO A 534 -6.66 -3.07 4.70
CA PRO A 534 -7.30 -3.43 3.46
C PRO A 534 -7.41 -2.19 2.54
N PRO A 535 -7.46 -2.36 1.21
CA PRO A 535 -7.32 -1.26 0.24
C PRO A 535 -8.26 -0.08 0.46
N GLU A 536 -9.49 -0.33 0.93
CA GLU A 536 -10.50 0.68 1.24
C GLU A 536 -10.12 1.61 2.41
N LEU A 537 -9.15 1.21 3.24
CA LEU A 537 -8.60 2.01 4.34
C LEU A 537 -7.28 2.71 3.98
N VAL A 538 -6.80 2.58 2.74
CA VAL A 538 -5.60 3.30 2.26
C VAL A 538 -5.98 4.61 1.60
N GLY A 539 -5.24 5.70 1.86
CA GLY A 539 -5.46 6.99 1.20
C GLY A 539 -6.70 7.77 1.67
N CYS A 540 -7.39 7.31 2.71
CA CYS A 540 -8.62 7.91 3.23
C CYS A 540 -8.47 8.53 4.64
N GLY A 541 -7.24 8.67 5.14
CA GLY A 541 -6.97 9.20 6.48
C GLY A 541 -7.17 8.19 7.61
N ALA A 542 -7.31 6.89 7.31
CA ALA A 542 -7.39 5.87 8.33
C ALA A 542 -6.10 5.82 9.17
N ASN A 543 -6.26 5.65 10.48
CA ASN A 543 -5.12 5.66 11.40
C ASN A 543 -4.09 4.58 11.04
N GLN A 544 -2.82 5.00 10.95
CA GLN A 544 -1.67 4.15 10.69
C GLN A 544 -1.79 3.32 9.38
N ALA A 545 -2.53 3.83 8.40
CA ALA A 545 -2.55 3.33 7.02
C ALA A 545 -1.67 4.22 6.13
N ILE A 546 -0.72 3.61 5.41
CA ILE A 546 0.13 4.28 4.43
C ILE A 546 0.12 3.49 3.13
N VAL A 547 0.69 4.04 2.06
CA VAL A 547 0.93 3.26 0.83
C VAL A 547 2.15 2.36 1.06
N GLN A 548 1.92 1.07 1.31
CA GLN A 548 3.00 0.08 1.53
C GLN A 548 3.44 -0.60 0.24
N SER A 549 2.52 -0.78 -0.73
CA SER A 549 2.85 -1.36 -2.02
C SER A 549 3.94 -0.54 -2.72
N GLY A 550 5.06 -1.20 -3.04
CA GLY A 550 6.21 -0.57 -3.67
C GLY A 550 7.07 0.33 -2.77
N ILE A 551 6.84 0.37 -1.44
CA ILE A 551 7.54 1.27 -0.52
C ILE A 551 9.07 1.08 -0.51
N PHE A 552 9.53 -0.15 -0.73
CA PHE A 552 10.97 -0.47 -0.80
C PHE A 552 11.57 -0.34 -2.21
N SER A 553 10.75 0.03 -3.21
CA SER A 553 11.17 0.23 -4.59
C SER A 553 12.05 -0.93 -5.10
N HIS A 554 13.22 -0.63 -5.66
CA HIS A 554 14.16 -1.58 -6.24
C HIS A 554 15.16 -2.15 -5.22
N HIS A 555 14.98 -1.88 -3.92
CA HIS A 555 15.81 -2.48 -2.87
C HIS A 555 15.39 -3.93 -2.53
N VAL A 556 14.26 -4.40 -3.04
CA VAL A 556 13.85 -5.81 -2.96
C VAL A 556 13.94 -6.47 -4.33
N ASN A 557 14.23 -7.77 -4.35
CA ASN A 557 14.37 -8.56 -5.57
C ASN A 557 13.03 -9.08 -6.11
N ALA A 558 12.00 -9.11 -5.25
CA ALA A 558 10.63 -9.41 -5.65
C ALA A 558 9.65 -8.81 -4.64
N THR A 559 8.47 -8.47 -5.15
CA THR A 559 7.33 -8.02 -4.36
C THR A 559 6.14 -8.94 -4.60
N LEU A 560 5.31 -9.13 -3.57
CA LEU A 560 4.02 -9.79 -3.64
C LEU A 560 3.02 -8.98 -2.83
N ASP A 561 2.16 -8.24 -3.52
CA ASP A 561 1.02 -7.56 -2.91
C ASP A 561 -0.16 -8.55 -2.83
N LEU A 562 -0.42 -9.08 -1.64
CA LEU A 562 -1.53 -10.00 -1.44
C LEU A 562 -2.87 -9.24 -1.46
N PRO A 563 -3.96 -9.85 -1.95
CA PRO A 563 -5.30 -9.35 -1.68
C PRO A 563 -5.66 -9.61 -0.21
N SER A 564 -6.75 -9.00 0.25
CA SER A 564 -7.32 -9.36 1.55
C SER A 564 -7.83 -10.81 1.56
N PRO A 565 -7.62 -11.56 2.67
CA PRO A 565 -8.09 -12.94 2.80
C PRO A 565 -9.58 -13.11 2.50
N ALA A 566 -9.90 -13.91 1.48
CA ALA A 566 -11.26 -14.24 1.08
C ALA A 566 -11.34 -15.65 0.47
N ILE A 567 -12.45 -16.37 0.68
CA ILE A 567 -12.61 -17.76 0.21
C ILE A 567 -12.55 -17.89 -1.32
N HIS A 568 -12.98 -16.86 -2.05
CA HIS A 568 -12.95 -16.88 -3.51
C HIS A 568 -11.53 -16.77 -4.09
N HIS A 569 -10.53 -16.38 -3.29
CA HIS A 569 -9.13 -16.45 -3.66
C HIS A 569 -8.60 -17.85 -3.35
N PRO A 570 -8.16 -18.65 -4.33
CA PRO A 570 -7.73 -20.03 -4.08
C PRO A 570 -6.45 -20.10 -3.22
N LEU A 571 -6.40 -21.02 -2.25
CA LEU A 571 -5.17 -21.26 -1.47
C LEU A 571 -4.00 -21.75 -2.35
N THR A 572 -4.29 -22.45 -3.44
CA THR A 572 -3.28 -22.86 -4.42
C THR A 572 -2.63 -21.66 -5.13
N TRP A 573 -3.38 -20.58 -5.35
CA TRP A 573 -2.81 -19.32 -5.87
C TRP A 573 -1.89 -18.66 -4.84
N LEU A 574 -2.29 -18.63 -3.57
CA LEU A 574 -1.45 -18.10 -2.49
C LEU A 574 -0.12 -18.86 -2.42
N LEU A 575 -0.18 -20.19 -2.37
CA LEU A 575 1.00 -21.06 -2.31
C LEU A 575 1.94 -20.86 -3.51
N THR A 576 1.40 -20.95 -4.74
CA THR A 576 2.22 -20.77 -5.96
C THR A 576 2.80 -19.35 -6.10
N SER A 577 2.13 -18.33 -5.54
CA SER A 577 2.64 -16.95 -5.52
C SER A 577 3.84 -16.81 -4.58
N ILE A 578 3.76 -17.43 -3.39
CA ILE A 578 4.87 -17.47 -2.41
C ILE A 578 6.06 -18.23 -3.01
N ASP A 579 5.82 -19.43 -3.57
CA ASP A 579 6.85 -20.23 -4.24
C ASP A 579 7.60 -19.44 -5.31
N ASN A 580 6.88 -18.66 -6.10
CA ASN A 580 7.46 -17.88 -7.18
C ASN A 580 8.38 -16.76 -6.66
N VAL A 581 7.97 -16.07 -5.59
CA VAL A 581 8.78 -15.02 -4.94
C VAL A 581 10.01 -15.63 -4.25
N MET A 582 9.84 -16.74 -3.54
CA MET A 582 10.93 -17.43 -2.87
C MET A 582 11.93 -18.06 -3.85
N THR A 583 11.47 -18.57 -4.99
CA THR A 583 12.36 -19.02 -6.07
C THR A 583 13.23 -17.88 -6.59
N ARG A 584 12.63 -16.70 -6.82
CA ARG A 584 13.38 -15.50 -7.24
C ARG A 584 14.42 -15.10 -6.21
N GLN A 585 14.06 -15.14 -4.92
CA GLN A 585 15.00 -14.87 -3.84
C GLN A 585 16.14 -15.89 -3.78
N ALA A 586 15.85 -17.19 -3.95
CA ALA A 586 16.87 -18.22 -3.92
C ALA A 586 17.91 -18.03 -5.05
N LEU A 587 17.45 -17.57 -6.23
CA LEU A 587 18.30 -17.30 -7.39
C LEU A 587 19.11 -16.01 -7.27
N LEU A 588 18.49 -14.93 -6.78
CA LEU A 588 19.09 -13.59 -6.79
C LEU A 588 19.70 -13.17 -5.44
N GLY A 589 19.42 -13.90 -4.36
CA GLY A 589 19.66 -13.44 -2.99
C GLY A 589 18.72 -12.30 -2.58
N GLY A 590 19.12 -11.55 -1.56
CA GLY A 590 18.50 -10.27 -1.17
C GLY A 590 17.09 -10.39 -0.58
N SER A 591 16.50 -9.24 -0.28
CA SER A 591 15.18 -9.16 0.36
C SER A 591 14.02 -9.37 -0.64
N VAL A 592 12.93 -9.95 -0.17
CA VAL A 592 11.62 -9.94 -0.84
C VAL A 592 10.57 -9.34 0.08
N HIS A 593 9.58 -8.67 -0.50
CA HIS A 593 8.52 -8.01 0.25
C HIS A 593 7.17 -8.63 -0.06
N ILE A 594 6.50 -9.15 0.97
CA ILE A 594 5.12 -9.66 0.89
C ILE A 594 4.25 -8.73 1.74
N ASN A 595 3.40 -7.94 1.07
CA ASN A 595 2.45 -7.04 1.72
C ASN A 595 1.16 -7.81 2.00
N CYS A 596 0.66 -7.75 3.24
CA CYS A 596 -0.42 -8.61 3.74
C CYS A 596 -1.60 -7.78 4.28
N PRO A 597 -2.58 -7.37 3.45
CA PRO A 597 -3.74 -6.61 3.90
C PRO A 597 -4.71 -7.45 4.73
N PHE A 598 -4.92 -7.11 6.00
CA PHE A 598 -5.85 -7.84 6.88
C PHE A 598 -7.07 -7.00 7.25
N PRO A 599 -8.28 -7.33 6.76
CA PRO A 599 -9.52 -6.68 7.19
C PRO A 599 -9.88 -7.06 8.64
N GLU A 600 -10.61 -6.18 9.33
CA GLU A 600 -11.14 -6.46 10.67
C GLU A 600 -12.38 -7.37 10.62
N PRO A 601 -12.71 -8.10 11.69
CA PRO A 601 -11.97 -8.23 12.96
C PRO A 601 -10.67 -9.03 12.84
N LEU A 602 -9.72 -8.78 13.77
CA LEU A 602 -8.43 -9.48 13.84
C LEU A 602 -8.39 -10.58 14.93
N TYR A 603 -9.42 -10.65 15.77
CA TYR A 603 -9.54 -11.60 16.87
C TYR A 603 -10.87 -12.33 16.74
N SER A 604 -10.85 -13.63 16.97
CA SER A 604 -12.07 -14.44 17.10
C SER A 604 -11.84 -15.64 18.02
N ALA A 605 -12.95 -16.11 18.60
CA ALA A 605 -13.07 -17.37 19.32
C ALA A 605 -13.90 -18.42 18.56
N GLY A 606 -14.14 -18.21 17.26
CA GLY A 606 -14.90 -19.12 16.40
C GLY A 606 -14.19 -20.46 16.15
N ASP A 607 -14.93 -21.40 15.55
CA ASP A 607 -14.41 -22.72 15.17
C ASP A 607 -13.93 -22.73 13.72
N GLU A 608 -12.68 -23.17 13.50
CA GLU A 608 -12.07 -23.28 12.18
C GLU A 608 -12.73 -24.35 11.29
N ALA A 609 -13.55 -25.25 11.86
CA ALA A 609 -14.28 -26.27 11.12
C ALA A 609 -15.09 -25.71 9.93
N ILE A 610 -15.53 -24.44 10.01
CA ILE A 610 -16.24 -23.75 8.93
C ILE A 610 -15.41 -23.58 7.64
N TYR A 611 -14.07 -23.65 7.71
CA TYR A 611 -13.18 -23.50 6.55
C TYR A 611 -12.63 -24.83 6.01
N GLN A 612 -13.12 -25.99 6.49
CA GLN A 612 -12.64 -27.28 5.97
C GLN A 612 -12.84 -27.46 4.46
N PRO A 613 -13.98 -27.06 3.84
CA PRO A 613 -14.11 -27.14 2.38
C PRO A 613 -13.10 -26.27 1.63
N TYR A 614 -12.72 -25.13 2.21
CA TYR A 614 -11.71 -24.25 1.63
C TYR A 614 -10.31 -24.85 1.73
N LEU A 615 -9.98 -25.48 2.86
CA LEU A 615 -8.71 -26.19 3.05
C LEU A 615 -8.60 -27.48 2.23
N ALA A 616 -9.73 -28.07 1.82
CA ALA A 616 -9.74 -29.30 1.03
C ALA A 616 -8.98 -29.14 -0.30
N SER A 617 -8.97 -27.93 -0.89
CA SER A 617 -8.24 -27.67 -2.15
C SER A 617 -6.72 -27.85 -2.03
N VAL A 618 -6.18 -27.84 -0.81
CA VAL A 618 -4.74 -27.99 -0.53
C VAL A 618 -4.47 -29.17 0.41
N GLN A 619 -5.40 -30.12 0.53
CA GLN A 619 -5.27 -31.23 1.47
C GLN A 619 -4.00 -32.08 1.24
N ARG A 620 -3.67 -32.40 -0.02
CA ARG A 620 -2.44 -33.13 -0.35
C ARG A 620 -1.18 -32.40 0.14
N TRP A 621 -1.16 -31.07 0.01
CA TRP A 621 -0.07 -30.25 0.51
C TRP A 621 0.04 -30.29 2.03
N ARG A 622 -1.10 -30.23 2.75
CA ARG A 622 -1.14 -30.35 4.22
C ARG A 622 -0.62 -31.69 4.74
N GLU A 623 -0.78 -32.76 3.97
CA GLU A 623 -0.33 -34.11 4.33
C GLU A 623 1.16 -34.36 4.08
N HIS A 624 1.85 -33.43 3.41
CA HIS A 624 3.27 -33.55 3.07
C HIS A 624 4.08 -32.42 3.71
N GLN A 625 5.40 -32.59 3.76
CA GLN A 625 6.37 -31.61 4.29
C GLN A 625 7.17 -30.91 3.19
N ARG A 626 6.75 -31.06 1.92
CA ARG A 626 7.41 -30.46 0.76
C ARG A 626 6.73 -29.14 0.38
N PRO A 627 7.47 -28.19 -0.24
CA PRO A 627 6.87 -27.01 -0.85
C PRO A 627 5.76 -27.40 -1.84
N PHE A 628 4.82 -26.48 -2.06
CA PHE A 628 3.75 -26.67 -3.02
C PHE A 628 4.28 -26.77 -4.45
N THR A 629 5.31 -25.97 -4.78
CA THR A 629 6.02 -26.03 -6.07
C THR A 629 7.52 -26.24 -5.86
N GLU A 630 8.02 -27.44 -6.22
CA GLU A 630 9.46 -27.72 -6.26
C GLU A 630 10.03 -27.30 -7.63
N ARG A 631 10.91 -26.27 -7.64
CA ARG A 631 11.63 -25.84 -8.85
C ARG A 631 13.09 -26.27 -8.75
N HIS A 632 13.52 -27.13 -9.67
CA HIS A 632 14.91 -27.57 -9.79
C HIS A 632 15.61 -26.78 -10.89
N GLN A 633 16.59 -25.96 -10.54
CA GLN A 633 17.40 -25.21 -11.50
C GLN A 633 18.88 -25.36 -11.13
N SER A 634 19.69 -25.79 -12.10
CA SER A 634 21.15 -25.83 -11.95
C SER A 634 21.74 -24.63 -12.71
N LEU A 635 22.51 -23.80 -12.03
CA LEU A 635 23.38 -22.85 -12.72
C LEU A 635 24.46 -23.66 -13.45
N ALA A 636 24.68 -23.38 -14.73
CA ALA A 636 25.80 -23.98 -15.45
C ALA A 636 27.10 -23.44 -14.84
N GLN A 637 27.97 -24.33 -14.35
CA GLN A 637 29.28 -23.93 -13.84
C GLN A 637 30.14 -23.44 -15.00
N SER A 638 30.41 -22.14 -15.04
CA SER A 638 31.36 -21.55 -15.99
C SER A 638 32.73 -21.53 -15.35
N VAL A 639 33.67 -22.29 -15.90
CA VAL A 639 35.08 -22.32 -15.49
C VAL A 639 35.96 -22.14 -16.74
N PRO A 640 37.14 -21.52 -16.64
CA PRO A 640 38.09 -21.46 -17.76
C PRO A 640 38.36 -22.84 -18.36
N SER A 641 38.47 -22.94 -19.68
CA SER A 641 38.65 -24.23 -20.38
C SER A 641 40.03 -24.85 -20.10
N SER A 642 41.07 -24.04 -20.00
CA SER A 642 42.44 -24.45 -19.64
C SER A 642 43.03 -23.56 -18.54
N LEU A 643 44.19 -23.97 -18.02
CA LEU A 643 44.99 -23.20 -17.05
C LEU A 643 46.02 -22.28 -17.71
N ASP A 644 46.16 -22.29 -19.04
CA ASP A 644 47.29 -21.65 -19.72
C ASP A 644 47.38 -20.15 -19.44
N GLY A 645 46.24 -19.45 -19.42
CA GLY A 645 46.15 -18.02 -19.06
C GLY A 645 46.53 -17.71 -17.60
N PHE A 646 46.62 -18.73 -16.74
CA PHE A 646 47.02 -18.60 -15.34
C PHE A 646 48.47 -19.02 -15.08
N LEU A 647 49.25 -19.41 -16.11
CA LEU A 647 50.67 -19.80 -15.95
C LEU A 647 51.64 -18.61 -16.08
N VAL A 648 51.24 -17.46 -15.52
CA VAL A 648 51.96 -16.17 -15.58
C VAL A 648 52.07 -15.55 -14.18
N LYS A 649 52.64 -14.34 -14.06
CA LYS A 649 52.69 -13.61 -12.80
C LYS A 649 51.29 -13.13 -12.41
N GLY A 650 50.60 -13.85 -11.52
CA GLY A 650 49.29 -13.45 -11.05
C GLY A 650 49.26 -13.02 -9.59
N VAL A 651 48.18 -12.36 -9.19
CA VAL A 651 47.84 -12.03 -7.79
C VAL A 651 46.41 -12.46 -7.49
N VAL A 652 46.20 -12.95 -6.27
CA VAL A 652 44.87 -13.30 -5.76
C VAL A 652 44.43 -12.24 -4.76
N ILE A 653 43.20 -11.73 -4.94
CA ILE A 653 42.55 -10.83 -4.00
C ILE A 653 41.35 -11.56 -3.41
N VAL A 654 41.22 -11.56 -2.08
CA VAL A 654 40.08 -12.17 -1.39
C VAL A 654 39.32 -11.08 -0.66
N GLY A 655 38.09 -10.82 -1.11
CA GLY A 655 37.18 -9.87 -0.46
C GLY A 655 36.32 -10.52 0.62
N SER A 656 35.13 -9.96 0.83
CA SER A 656 34.08 -10.54 1.68
C SER A 656 33.61 -11.86 1.11
N LEU A 657 33.80 -12.93 1.88
CA LEU A 657 33.46 -14.31 1.57
C LEU A 657 33.14 -15.06 2.87
N THR A 658 32.50 -16.21 2.74
CA THR A 658 32.40 -17.18 3.83
C THR A 658 33.76 -17.83 4.09
N SER A 659 33.97 -18.42 5.28
CA SER A 659 35.24 -19.10 5.60
C SER A 659 35.61 -20.18 4.57
N ASP A 660 34.65 -21.00 4.12
CA ASP A 660 34.91 -22.09 3.17
C ASP A 660 35.33 -21.57 1.79
N GLU A 661 34.69 -20.49 1.32
CA GLU A 661 35.06 -19.84 0.05
C GLU A 661 36.43 -19.16 0.15
N ALA A 662 36.73 -18.50 1.27
CA ALA A 662 38.03 -17.87 1.52
C ALA A 662 39.16 -18.92 1.57
N GLN A 663 38.93 -20.05 2.23
CA GLN A 663 39.87 -21.18 2.24
C GLN A 663 40.07 -21.77 0.84
N ALA A 664 39.02 -21.88 0.02
CA ALA A 664 39.17 -22.29 -1.38
C ALA A 664 40.03 -21.31 -2.18
N ALA A 665 39.81 -20.00 -2.04
CA ALA A 665 40.63 -18.98 -2.68
C ALA A 665 42.11 -19.04 -2.24
N GLN A 666 42.36 -19.30 -0.95
CA GLN A 666 43.70 -19.51 -0.41
C GLN A 666 44.37 -20.74 -1.03
N ARG A 667 43.66 -21.87 -1.14
CA ARG A 667 44.17 -23.08 -1.81
C ARG A 667 44.53 -22.82 -3.27
N PHE A 668 43.72 -22.03 -3.97
CA PHE A 668 44.04 -21.57 -5.32
C PHE A 668 45.35 -20.76 -5.34
N ALA A 669 45.48 -19.74 -4.50
CA ALA A 669 46.70 -18.92 -4.43
C ALA A 669 47.95 -19.75 -4.09
N GLN A 670 47.85 -20.68 -3.14
CA GLN A 670 48.93 -21.61 -2.77
C GLN A 670 49.31 -22.53 -3.92
N ALA A 671 48.32 -23.10 -4.63
CA ALA A 671 48.57 -23.92 -5.79
C ALA A 671 49.28 -23.13 -6.91
N MET A 672 48.89 -21.87 -7.11
CA MET A 672 49.50 -20.97 -8.08
C MET A 672 50.80 -20.31 -7.60
N GLY A 673 51.18 -20.45 -6.33
CA GLY A 673 52.36 -19.77 -5.79
C GLY A 673 52.32 -18.25 -5.97
N TRP A 674 51.11 -17.67 -5.91
CA TRP A 674 50.85 -16.24 -6.15
C TRP A 674 50.69 -15.48 -4.83
N PRO A 675 51.06 -14.18 -4.80
CA PRO A 675 50.71 -13.31 -3.68
C PRO A 675 49.20 -13.31 -3.44
N LEU A 676 48.82 -13.39 -2.17
CA LEU A 676 47.44 -13.46 -1.69
C LEU A 676 47.13 -12.24 -0.83
N LEU A 677 46.23 -11.38 -1.27
CA LEU A 677 45.83 -10.16 -0.55
C LEU A 677 44.43 -10.38 0.05
N CYS A 678 44.37 -10.59 1.37
CA CYS A 678 43.15 -10.91 2.09
C CYS A 678 42.55 -9.66 2.75
N ASP A 679 41.36 -9.27 2.33
CA ASP A 679 40.54 -8.28 3.04
C ASP A 679 40.16 -8.84 4.43
N PRO A 680 40.06 -8.01 5.50
CA PRO A 680 39.71 -8.50 6.83
C PRO A 680 38.36 -9.23 6.89
N GLN A 681 37.44 -8.95 5.97
CA GLN A 681 36.15 -9.65 5.89
C GLN A 681 36.28 -11.12 5.48
N SER A 682 37.41 -11.54 4.90
CA SER A 682 37.65 -12.93 4.51
C SER A 682 37.94 -13.84 5.71
N GLY A 683 38.30 -13.26 6.86
CA GLY A 683 38.64 -14.01 8.06
C GLY A 683 39.97 -14.77 8.02
N ILE A 684 40.69 -14.67 6.91
CA ILE A 684 42.01 -15.24 6.70
C ILE A 684 43.03 -14.13 6.44
N SER A 685 44.31 -14.47 6.53
CA SER A 685 45.44 -13.59 6.23
C SER A 685 46.49 -14.35 5.43
N SER A 686 47.57 -13.65 5.07
CA SER A 686 48.72 -14.21 4.36
C SER A 686 50.00 -13.48 4.77
N GLU A 687 51.14 -13.94 4.24
CA GLU A 687 52.45 -13.29 4.38
C GLU A 687 52.52 -11.89 3.71
N TRP A 688 51.51 -11.52 2.91
CA TRP A 688 51.39 -10.23 2.22
C TRP A 688 50.41 -9.26 2.90
N ALA A 689 50.04 -9.51 4.17
CA ALA A 689 49.17 -8.63 4.96
C ALA A 689 49.67 -7.18 5.04
N HIS A 690 48.85 -6.30 5.62
CA HIS A 690 49.15 -4.87 5.80
C HIS A 690 49.35 -4.09 4.49
N PHE A 691 48.73 -4.57 3.41
CA PHE A 691 48.91 -4.05 2.06
C PHE A 691 48.42 -2.63 1.87
N ASP A 692 47.43 -2.17 2.65
CA ASP A 692 47.05 -0.75 2.59
C ASP A 692 48.22 0.19 2.96
N LEU A 693 49.12 -0.25 3.84
CA LEU A 693 50.28 0.53 4.26
C LEU A 693 51.44 0.40 3.26
N TRP A 694 51.89 -0.83 2.94
CA TRP A 694 53.05 -0.98 2.06
C TRP A 694 52.77 -0.64 0.59
N LEU A 695 51.51 -0.68 0.12
CA LEU A 695 51.15 -0.16 -1.21
C LEU A 695 51.35 1.35 -1.33
N GLN A 696 51.65 2.08 -0.26
CA GLN A 696 52.01 3.50 -0.35
C GLN A 696 53.49 3.70 -0.70
N HIS A 697 54.31 2.65 -0.61
CA HIS A 697 55.72 2.64 -1.01
C HIS A 697 55.86 2.33 -2.50
N GLN A 698 56.60 3.15 -3.24
CA GLN A 698 56.68 3.02 -4.71
C GLN A 698 57.39 1.72 -5.15
N PRO A 699 58.58 1.36 -4.62
CA PRO A 699 59.21 0.07 -4.89
C PRO A 699 58.30 -1.15 -4.70
N ALA A 700 57.55 -1.22 -3.60
CA ALA A 700 56.62 -2.33 -3.37
C ALA A 700 55.50 -2.36 -4.44
N ARG A 701 54.93 -1.19 -4.79
CA ARG A 701 53.96 -1.09 -5.89
C ARG A 701 54.55 -1.52 -7.23
N ASP A 702 55.79 -1.16 -7.52
CA ASP A 702 56.44 -1.48 -8.79
C ASP A 702 56.67 -2.98 -8.96
N VAL A 703 56.97 -3.70 -7.86
CA VAL A 703 56.98 -5.15 -7.87
C VAL A 703 55.58 -5.68 -8.18
N LEU A 704 54.55 -5.28 -7.44
CA LEU A 704 53.18 -5.78 -7.66
C LEU A 704 52.66 -5.45 -9.08
N ASN A 705 53.04 -4.31 -9.66
CA ASN A 705 52.68 -3.90 -11.04
C ASN A 705 53.21 -4.83 -12.13
N GLN A 706 54.11 -5.77 -11.81
CA GLN A 706 54.58 -6.80 -12.74
C GLN A 706 53.57 -7.93 -12.94
N CYS A 707 52.46 -7.96 -12.20
CA CYS A 707 51.43 -8.97 -12.42
C CYS A 707 50.71 -8.77 -13.77
N GLU A 708 50.44 -9.88 -14.43
CA GLU A 708 49.76 -10.00 -15.71
C GLU A 708 48.31 -10.48 -15.53
N VAL A 709 47.99 -11.09 -14.37
CA VAL A 709 46.65 -11.60 -14.06
C VAL A 709 46.23 -11.22 -12.64
N VAL A 710 45.00 -10.75 -12.49
CA VAL A 710 44.36 -10.57 -11.18
C VAL A 710 43.18 -11.53 -11.09
N VAL A 711 43.13 -12.34 -10.03
CA VAL A 711 41.95 -13.15 -9.69
C VAL A 711 41.39 -12.64 -8.38
N GLN A 712 40.24 -11.97 -8.43
CA GLN A 712 39.51 -11.53 -7.26
C GLN A 712 38.39 -12.50 -6.93
N PHE A 713 38.42 -13.08 -5.73
CA PHE A 713 37.32 -13.85 -5.15
C PHE A 713 36.53 -12.97 -4.18
N GLY A 714 35.21 -12.93 -4.33
CA GLY A 714 34.37 -12.08 -3.49
C GLY A 714 34.60 -10.60 -3.73
N SER A 715 34.08 -9.74 -2.85
CA SER A 715 34.02 -8.30 -3.14
C SER A 715 34.13 -7.40 -1.91
N ARG A 716 33.77 -6.11 -2.04
CA ARG A 716 33.73 -5.12 -0.93
C ARG A 716 35.09 -4.85 -0.27
N ILE A 717 36.13 -4.69 -1.08
CA ILE A 717 37.48 -4.32 -0.62
C ILE A 717 37.44 -3.07 0.28
N VAL A 718 37.97 -3.18 1.49
CA VAL A 718 38.08 -2.14 2.51
C VAL A 718 39.25 -1.21 2.20
N SER A 719 40.40 -1.78 1.84
CA SER A 719 41.62 -1.03 1.55
C SER A 719 41.41 -0.03 0.42
N LYS A 720 41.65 1.25 0.73
CA LYS A 720 41.63 2.32 -0.27
C LYS A 720 42.79 2.16 -1.23
N ARG A 721 43.96 1.72 -0.76
CA ARG A 721 45.16 1.59 -1.60
C ARG A 721 45.08 0.42 -2.55
N LEU A 722 44.53 -0.72 -2.12
CA LEU A 722 44.29 -1.85 -3.01
C LEU A 722 43.28 -1.50 -4.11
N ALA A 723 42.17 -0.85 -3.75
CA ALA A 723 41.19 -0.37 -4.71
C ALA A 723 41.80 0.61 -5.74
N GLN A 724 42.63 1.55 -5.30
CA GLN A 724 43.32 2.49 -6.18
C GLN A 724 44.35 1.80 -7.08
N TRP A 725 45.10 0.84 -6.54
CA TRP A 725 46.06 0.06 -7.30
C TRP A 725 45.35 -0.75 -8.39
N LEU A 726 44.27 -1.47 -8.06
CA LEU A 726 43.53 -2.30 -9.01
C LEU A 726 42.91 -1.45 -10.13
N ALA A 727 42.31 -0.30 -9.79
CA ALA A 727 41.78 0.63 -10.78
C ALA A 727 42.87 1.13 -11.76
N ASN A 728 44.04 1.49 -11.24
CA ASN A 728 45.17 1.95 -12.06
C ASN A 728 45.75 0.82 -12.93
N TRP A 729 45.88 -0.39 -12.38
CA TRP A 729 46.40 -1.55 -13.09
C TRP A 729 45.47 -1.93 -14.26
N CYS A 730 44.16 -2.00 -14.03
CA CYS A 730 43.17 -2.24 -15.08
C CYS A 730 43.18 -1.14 -16.16
N GLY A 731 43.36 0.13 -15.77
CA GLY A 731 43.39 1.27 -16.71
C GLY A 731 44.60 1.27 -17.65
N GLN A 732 45.67 0.54 -17.33
CA GLN A 732 46.87 0.45 -18.16
C GLN A 732 46.79 -0.66 -19.24
N ALA A 733 45.70 -1.43 -19.29
CA ALA A 733 45.46 -2.53 -20.23
C ALA A 733 46.59 -3.59 -20.28
N ARG A 734 47.22 -3.87 -19.13
CA ARG A 734 48.43 -4.72 -19.04
C ARG A 734 48.16 -6.21 -18.80
N GLY A 735 46.92 -6.64 -18.55
CA GLY A 735 46.65 -8.00 -18.11
C GLY A 735 45.17 -8.40 -18.07
N GLU A 736 44.90 -9.63 -17.61
CA GLU A 736 43.55 -10.20 -17.49
C GLU A 736 43.01 -10.10 -16.06
N TYR A 737 41.78 -9.59 -15.92
CA TYR A 737 41.10 -9.49 -14.63
C TYR A 737 39.94 -10.49 -14.54
N HIS A 738 40.05 -11.45 -13.62
CA HIS A 738 39.01 -12.44 -13.33
C HIS A 738 38.33 -12.10 -12.01
N TYR A 739 37.02 -11.88 -12.05
CA TYR A 739 36.18 -11.68 -10.88
C TYR A 739 35.32 -12.92 -10.66
N VAL A 740 35.53 -13.64 -9.55
CA VAL A 740 34.86 -14.90 -9.22
C VAL A 740 33.93 -14.66 -8.05
N SER A 741 32.63 -14.86 -8.26
CA SER A 741 31.60 -14.61 -7.25
C SER A 741 30.35 -15.44 -7.51
N PRO A 742 29.62 -15.88 -6.47
CA PRO A 742 28.31 -16.50 -6.67
C PRO A 742 27.23 -15.50 -7.10
N GLN A 743 27.49 -14.19 -7.02
CA GLN A 743 26.52 -13.15 -7.33
C GLN A 743 26.51 -12.78 -8.82
N THR A 744 25.30 -12.66 -9.39
CA THR A 744 25.08 -12.23 -10.79
C THR A 744 25.16 -10.72 -10.97
N GLU A 745 25.01 -9.95 -9.89
CA GLU A 745 25.02 -8.49 -9.96
C GLU A 745 26.39 -7.94 -10.32
N ARG A 746 26.39 -6.76 -10.95
CA ARG A 746 27.62 -6.07 -11.37
C ARG A 746 28.32 -5.48 -10.16
N ASN A 747 29.51 -5.98 -9.86
CA ASN A 747 30.43 -5.39 -8.88
C ASN A 747 31.72 -4.91 -9.54
N ASN A 748 31.66 -3.77 -10.22
CA ASN A 748 32.78 -3.22 -10.99
C ASN A 748 32.79 -1.68 -10.90
N PRO A 749 33.21 -1.12 -9.76
CA PRO A 749 33.11 0.32 -9.47
C PRO A 749 34.02 1.19 -10.36
N TRP A 750 35.02 0.61 -11.00
CA TRP A 750 35.96 1.34 -11.88
C TRP A 750 35.73 1.02 -13.37
N HIS A 751 34.70 0.24 -13.69
CA HIS A 751 34.36 -0.17 -15.06
C HIS A 751 35.52 -0.83 -15.81
N ALA A 752 36.33 -1.59 -15.08
CA ALA A 752 37.45 -2.33 -15.63
C ALA A 752 36.97 -3.41 -16.61
N MET A 753 37.74 -3.64 -17.68
CA MET A 753 37.56 -4.84 -18.50
C MET A 753 37.85 -6.07 -17.63
N GLN A 754 36.87 -6.97 -17.52
CA GLN A 754 36.95 -8.14 -16.64
C GLN A 754 36.22 -9.35 -17.22
N GLN A 755 36.64 -10.53 -16.80
CA GLN A 755 35.90 -11.79 -16.93
C GLN A 755 35.18 -12.07 -15.61
N GLN A 756 33.84 -11.99 -15.60
CA GLN A 756 33.03 -12.35 -14.42
C GLN A 756 32.61 -13.82 -14.49
N TRP A 757 32.98 -14.58 -13.46
CA TRP A 757 32.60 -15.98 -13.27
C TRP A 757 31.52 -16.04 -12.19
N VAL A 758 30.29 -16.29 -12.62
CA VAL A 758 29.16 -16.50 -11.70
C VAL A 758 29.09 -17.98 -11.34
N CYS A 759 29.61 -18.34 -10.17
CA CYS A 759 29.78 -19.73 -9.77
C CYS A 759 29.93 -19.89 -8.25
N ASP A 760 29.75 -21.12 -7.80
CA ASP A 760 30.23 -21.55 -6.49
C ASP A 760 31.76 -21.57 -6.49
N ILE A 761 32.37 -20.82 -5.57
CA ILE A 761 33.83 -20.58 -5.54
C ILE A 761 34.62 -21.88 -5.27
N PRO A 762 34.27 -22.72 -4.26
CA PRO A 762 34.95 -23.99 -4.05
C PRO A 762 34.96 -24.88 -5.29
N ASN A 763 33.81 -25.05 -5.96
CA ASN A 763 33.73 -25.85 -7.18
C ASN A 763 34.54 -25.26 -8.33
N TRP A 764 34.57 -23.92 -8.49
CA TRP A 764 35.38 -23.26 -9.51
C TRP A 764 36.87 -23.53 -9.31
N VAL A 765 37.34 -23.43 -8.05
CA VAL A 765 38.73 -23.72 -7.68
C VAL A 765 39.08 -25.18 -7.95
N GLU A 766 38.27 -26.13 -7.48
CA GLU A 766 38.51 -27.56 -7.72
C GLU A 766 38.54 -27.89 -9.21
N ALA A 767 37.56 -27.42 -9.97
CA ALA A 767 37.46 -27.67 -11.40
C ALA A 767 38.67 -27.10 -12.17
N LEU A 768 39.15 -25.91 -11.81
CA LEU A 768 40.30 -25.31 -12.46
C LEU A 768 41.61 -26.02 -12.06
N LEU A 769 41.81 -26.30 -10.76
CA LEU A 769 43.01 -26.98 -10.28
C LEU A 769 43.11 -28.44 -10.74
N SER A 770 41.98 -29.11 -11.00
CA SER A 770 41.97 -30.47 -11.59
C SER A 770 42.67 -30.56 -12.94
N LYS A 771 42.81 -29.43 -13.64
CA LYS A 771 43.47 -29.34 -14.96
C LYS A 771 44.98 -29.14 -14.85
N ARG A 772 45.51 -28.96 -13.63
CA ARG A 772 46.92 -28.65 -13.39
C ARG A 772 47.78 -29.89 -13.57
N LEU A 773 48.81 -29.79 -14.41
CA LEU A 773 49.87 -30.80 -14.47
C LEU A 773 51.01 -30.42 -13.51
N ALA A 774 51.62 -31.42 -12.88
CA ALA A 774 52.74 -31.21 -11.95
C ALA A 774 53.91 -30.50 -12.65
N GLY A 775 54.47 -29.46 -12.02
CA GLY A 775 55.67 -28.74 -12.51
C GLY A 775 55.44 -27.62 -13.53
N GLN A 776 54.20 -27.24 -13.86
CA GLN A 776 53.92 -26.25 -14.92
C GLN A 776 54.06 -24.77 -14.53
N ASN A 777 54.20 -24.40 -13.26
CA ASN A 777 54.20 -23.00 -12.86
C ASN A 777 55.60 -22.43 -12.70
N THR A 778 56.09 -21.74 -13.74
CA THR A 778 57.45 -21.18 -13.78
C THR A 778 57.60 -19.86 -13.00
N GLN A 779 56.49 -19.25 -12.55
CA GLN A 779 56.46 -17.96 -11.87
C GLN A 779 56.09 -18.07 -10.38
N GLN A 780 56.18 -19.25 -9.78
CA GLN A 780 55.94 -19.43 -8.35
C GLN A 780 56.89 -18.54 -7.52
N GLY A 781 56.32 -17.82 -6.54
CA GLY A 781 57.09 -16.95 -5.63
C GLY A 781 57.58 -15.64 -6.26
N TRP A 782 57.07 -15.25 -7.43
CA TRP A 782 57.54 -14.05 -8.16
C TRP A 782 57.46 -12.74 -7.35
N ALA A 783 56.58 -12.69 -6.34
CA ALA A 783 56.33 -11.52 -5.48
C ALA A 783 56.71 -11.76 -4.01
N ASP A 784 57.53 -12.78 -3.68
CA ASP A 784 57.93 -13.09 -2.30
C ASP A 784 58.69 -11.93 -1.64
N GLU A 785 59.36 -11.08 -2.42
CA GLU A 785 60.00 -9.86 -1.92
C GLU A 785 59.00 -8.93 -1.20
N LEU A 786 57.72 -8.92 -1.58
CA LEU A 786 56.70 -8.09 -0.94
C LEU A 786 56.46 -8.46 0.54
N THR A 787 56.74 -9.71 0.93
CA THR A 787 56.59 -10.17 2.32
C THR A 787 57.53 -9.43 3.27
N ARG A 788 58.69 -8.95 2.79
CA ARG A 788 59.61 -8.11 3.59
C ARG A 788 59.00 -6.78 3.97
N TYR A 789 58.18 -6.19 3.10
CA TYR A 789 57.46 -4.95 3.42
C TYR A 789 56.35 -5.20 4.44
N ALA A 790 55.59 -6.28 4.30
CA ALA A 790 54.59 -6.68 5.29
C ALA A 790 55.23 -6.91 6.68
N GLN A 791 56.36 -7.60 6.74
CA GLN A 791 57.14 -7.80 7.97
C GLN A 791 57.63 -6.47 8.56
N SER A 792 58.12 -5.55 7.72
CA SER A 792 58.59 -4.23 8.15
C SER A 792 57.45 -3.40 8.76
N VAL A 793 56.28 -3.41 8.13
CA VAL A 793 55.07 -2.76 8.67
C VAL A 793 54.71 -3.32 10.04
N ARG A 794 54.65 -4.65 10.18
CA ARG A 794 54.33 -5.32 11.44
C ARG A 794 55.33 -4.96 12.53
N GLN A 795 56.64 -5.03 12.25
CA GLN A 795 57.70 -4.72 13.20
C GLN A 795 57.65 -3.26 13.66
N LEU A 796 57.47 -2.31 12.74
CA LEU A 796 57.34 -0.88 13.07
C LEU A 796 56.09 -0.62 13.92
N ALA A 797 54.96 -1.22 13.55
CA ALA A 797 53.70 -1.04 14.29
C ALA A 797 53.81 -1.62 15.71
N GLN A 798 54.40 -2.80 15.86
CA GLN A 798 54.68 -3.39 17.17
C GLN A 798 55.64 -2.50 17.97
N LEU A 799 56.74 -2.01 17.38
CA LEU A 799 57.70 -1.16 18.09
C LEU A 799 57.05 0.13 18.64
N HIS A 800 56.15 0.75 17.87
CA HIS A 800 55.55 2.04 18.22
C HIS A 800 54.32 1.93 19.11
N PHE A 801 53.55 0.84 19.00
CA PHE A 801 52.21 0.76 19.59
C PHE A 801 52.01 -0.44 20.52
N SER A 802 53.04 -1.26 20.78
CA SER A 802 53.00 -2.35 21.79
C SER A 802 53.21 -1.89 23.24
N SER A 803 53.37 -0.58 23.48
CA SER A 803 53.44 -0.03 24.84
C SER A 803 52.15 -0.26 25.62
N SER A 804 52.16 -0.09 26.95
CA SER A 804 50.97 -0.21 27.81
C SER A 804 49.84 0.81 27.53
N ALA A 805 50.08 1.80 26.66
CA ALA A 805 49.11 2.83 26.32
C ALA A 805 47.99 2.32 25.38
N LEU A 806 46.74 2.62 25.72
CA LEU A 806 45.58 2.36 24.85
C LEU A 806 45.57 3.31 23.65
N SER A 807 45.36 2.75 22.47
CA SER A 807 45.04 3.48 21.25
C SER A 807 44.27 2.58 20.29
N GLU A 808 43.53 3.15 19.34
CA GLU A 808 42.77 2.37 18.36
C GLU A 808 43.68 1.47 17.49
N VAL A 809 44.92 1.90 17.23
CA VAL A 809 45.94 1.09 16.52
C VAL A 809 46.42 -0.08 17.39
N ALA A 810 46.63 0.14 18.69
CA ALA A 810 47.01 -0.94 19.62
C ALA A 810 45.90 -2.01 19.72
N LEU A 811 44.63 -1.59 19.75
CA LEU A 811 43.49 -2.52 19.72
C LEU A 811 43.46 -3.34 18.43
N ALA A 812 43.70 -2.72 17.26
CA ALA A 812 43.76 -3.44 15.99
C ALA A 812 44.92 -4.44 15.93
N LEU A 813 46.09 -4.11 16.47
CA LEU A 813 47.24 -5.02 16.56
C LEU A 813 46.96 -6.22 17.47
N ASP A 814 46.26 -5.99 18.59
CA ASP A 814 45.95 -7.01 19.60
C ASP A 814 44.74 -7.90 19.21
N LEU A 815 43.90 -7.44 18.28
CA LEU A 815 42.65 -8.09 17.89
C LEU A 815 42.80 -9.58 17.52
N THR A 816 43.86 -9.93 16.79
CA THR A 816 44.12 -11.32 16.35
C THR A 816 44.17 -12.28 17.55
N GLU A 817 44.84 -11.87 18.63
CA GLU A 817 45.01 -12.65 19.85
C GLU A 817 43.72 -12.64 20.70
N ARG A 818 43.11 -11.47 20.90
CA ARG A 818 41.93 -11.32 21.77
C ARG A 818 40.68 -12.02 21.26
N ALA A 819 40.48 -12.02 19.95
CA ALA A 819 39.32 -12.64 19.33
C ALA A 819 39.59 -14.09 18.89
N MET A 820 40.63 -14.77 19.40
CA MET A 820 41.03 -16.11 18.96
C MET A 820 39.93 -17.17 19.17
N GLN A 821 39.11 -17.02 20.21
CA GLN A 821 38.05 -17.98 20.58
C GLN A 821 36.65 -17.52 20.17
N ALA A 822 36.54 -16.43 19.41
CA ALA A 822 35.27 -15.78 19.08
C ALA A 822 35.12 -15.51 17.58
N ASP A 823 33.88 -15.59 17.09
CA ASP A 823 33.54 -14.99 15.80
C ASP A 823 33.71 -13.46 15.93
N LEU A 824 34.08 -12.78 14.84
CA LEU A 824 34.39 -11.35 14.85
C LEU A 824 33.30 -10.55 14.16
N PHE A 825 32.84 -9.47 14.78
CA PHE A 825 31.96 -8.48 14.14
C PHE A 825 32.67 -7.13 14.05
N LEU A 826 32.92 -6.66 12.82
CA LEU A 826 33.61 -5.39 12.57
C LEU A 826 32.60 -4.29 12.25
N GLY A 827 32.67 -3.22 13.02
CA GLY A 827 31.94 -2.00 12.76
C GLY A 827 32.48 -1.24 11.53
N ASN A 828 31.71 -0.24 11.10
CA ASN A 828 32.07 0.59 9.95
C ASN A 828 33.00 1.75 10.33
N SER A 829 33.30 2.62 9.36
CA SER A 829 34.19 3.77 9.53
C SER A 829 35.67 3.38 9.75
N LEU A 830 36.38 4.03 10.67
CA LEU A 830 37.83 3.88 10.83
C LEU A 830 38.24 2.46 11.26
N ILE A 831 37.41 1.78 12.05
CA ILE A 831 37.81 0.56 12.75
C ILE A 831 38.12 -0.62 11.82
N VAL A 832 37.26 -0.91 10.85
CA VAL A 832 37.51 -1.96 9.85
C VAL A 832 38.75 -1.67 9.00
N ARG A 833 39.10 -0.39 8.81
CA ARG A 833 40.31 0.02 8.08
C ARG A 833 41.57 -0.17 8.92
N LEU A 834 41.50 0.11 10.22
CA LEU A 834 42.60 -0.19 11.13
C LEU A 834 42.87 -1.69 11.20
N VAL A 835 41.81 -2.51 11.18
CA VAL A 835 41.94 -3.97 11.13
C VAL A 835 42.60 -4.42 9.81
N ASP A 836 42.17 -3.89 8.67
CA ASP A 836 42.81 -4.12 7.35
C ASP A 836 44.30 -3.72 7.34
N MET A 837 44.63 -2.58 7.97
CA MET A 837 45.99 -2.05 8.02
C MET A 837 46.92 -2.84 8.96
N PHE A 838 46.43 -3.23 10.14
CA PHE A 838 47.29 -3.64 11.26
C PHE A 838 47.05 -5.05 11.79
N SER A 839 45.90 -5.67 11.53
CA SER A 839 45.61 -7.03 11.99
C SER A 839 46.05 -8.07 10.96
N ALA A 840 46.27 -9.31 11.43
CA ALA A 840 46.44 -10.48 10.59
C ALA A 840 45.53 -11.58 11.14
N LEU A 841 44.38 -11.79 10.50
CA LEU A 841 43.37 -12.74 10.97
C LEU A 841 43.74 -14.18 10.60
N ASP A 842 43.42 -15.12 11.48
CA ASP A 842 43.75 -16.53 11.30
C ASP A 842 42.47 -17.38 11.41
N GLY A 843 41.93 -17.75 10.25
CA GLY A 843 40.92 -18.80 10.07
C GLY A 843 39.63 -18.67 10.87
N ARG A 844 38.99 -17.49 10.93
CA ARG A 844 37.74 -17.27 11.69
C ARG A 844 36.65 -16.61 10.89
N GLU A 845 35.40 -16.76 11.32
CA GLU A 845 34.28 -16.03 10.70
C GLU A 845 34.33 -14.54 11.06
N VAL A 846 34.21 -13.70 10.05
CA VAL A 846 34.17 -12.25 10.20
C VAL A 846 32.92 -11.70 9.56
N PHE A 847 32.15 -10.96 10.34
CA PHE A 847 30.90 -10.36 9.93
C PHE A 847 31.03 -8.84 9.92
N SER A 848 30.39 -8.21 8.95
CA SER A 848 30.28 -6.75 8.85
C SER A 848 29.14 -6.35 7.91
N ASN A 849 28.72 -5.09 7.99
CA ASN A 849 27.72 -4.49 7.08
C ASN A 849 28.44 -3.56 6.09
N ARG A 850 29.02 -4.14 5.04
CA ARG A 850 29.86 -3.45 4.04
C ARG A 850 29.19 -3.28 2.67
N GLY A 851 27.89 -3.55 2.58
CA GLY A 851 27.06 -3.25 1.41
C GLY A 851 26.95 -1.76 1.19
N ALA A 852 26.11 -1.10 2.01
CA ALA A 852 25.96 0.35 2.07
C ALA A 852 26.92 1.00 3.09
N SER A 853 27.56 0.20 3.96
CA SER A 853 28.49 0.69 4.98
C SER A 853 27.84 1.59 6.05
N GLY A 854 26.56 1.34 6.38
CA GLY A 854 25.80 2.11 7.37
C GLY A 854 26.29 1.91 8.82
N ILE A 855 26.12 2.92 9.65
CA ILE A 855 26.47 2.88 11.10
C ILE A 855 25.27 2.59 12.00
N ASP A 856 24.11 2.31 11.40
CA ASP A 856 22.77 2.50 11.93
C ASP A 856 22.11 1.26 12.55
N GLY A 857 22.78 0.10 12.48
CA GLY A 857 22.23 -1.18 12.93
C GLY A 857 23.26 -2.25 13.28
N LEU A 858 24.46 -1.83 13.71
CA LEU A 858 25.58 -2.75 13.91
C LEU A 858 25.39 -3.66 15.12
N VAL A 859 24.85 -3.15 16.23
CA VAL A 859 24.60 -3.94 17.46
C VAL A 859 23.47 -4.93 17.20
N ALA A 860 22.39 -4.48 16.55
CA ALA A 860 21.30 -5.35 16.12
C ALA A 860 21.79 -6.49 15.22
N THR A 861 22.60 -6.19 14.20
CA THR A 861 23.16 -7.21 13.30
C THR A 861 24.05 -8.19 14.05
N ALA A 862 24.96 -7.70 14.90
CA ALA A 862 25.82 -8.54 15.73
C ALA A 862 24.99 -9.48 16.61
N SER A 863 23.87 -9.01 17.17
CA SER A 863 22.96 -9.82 17.96
C SER A 863 22.30 -10.96 17.15
N GLY A 864 22.02 -10.73 15.86
CA GLY A 864 21.50 -11.75 14.96
C GLY A 864 22.56 -12.80 14.62
N VAL A 865 23.78 -12.35 14.32
CA VAL A 865 24.94 -13.22 14.09
C VAL A 865 25.18 -14.13 15.29
N GLN A 866 25.24 -13.56 16.49
CA GLN A 866 25.49 -14.28 17.72
C GLN A 866 24.46 -15.41 17.95
N ARG A 867 23.18 -15.12 17.70
CA ARG A 867 22.10 -16.11 17.87
C ARG A 867 22.13 -17.23 16.83
N ALA A 868 22.47 -16.91 15.58
CA ALA A 868 22.58 -17.92 14.52
C ALA A 868 23.82 -18.81 14.70
N ARG A 869 24.95 -18.22 15.10
CA ARG A 869 26.22 -18.94 15.27
C ARG A 869 26.31 -19.71 16.58
N GLN A 870 25.69 -19.20 17.64
CA GLN A 870 25.80 -19.72 19.01
C GLN A 870 27.26 -19.92 19.44
N LYS A 871 28.13 -18.98 19.07
CA LYS A 871 29.55 -18.93 19.44
C LYS A 871 29.83 -17.66 20.24
N PRO A 872 30.93 -17.61 21.01
CA PRO A 872 31.42 -16.35 21.56
C PRO A 872 31.60 -15.33 20.44
N LEU A 873 31.27 -14.08 20.73
CA LEU A 873 31.34 -12.98 19.74
C LEU A 873 32.21 -11.85 20.28
N PHE A 874 33.15 -11.38 19.45
CA PHE A 874 33.90 -10.16 19.70
C PHE A 874 33.46 -9.09 18.69
N MET A 875 32.93 -7.97 19.17
CA MET A 875 32.50 -6.85 18.34
C MET A 875 33.40 -5.64 18.58
N LEU A 876 33.88 -5.02 17.50
CA LEU A 876 34.71 -3.81 17.57
C LEU A 876 34.09 -2.69 16.74
N MET A 877 33.74 -1.56 17.37
CA MET A 877 33.00 -0.46 16.73
C MET A 877 33.38 0.92 17.29
N GLY A 878 32.98 1.99 16.60
CA GLY A 878 33.13 3.36 17.10
C GLY A 878 31.91 3.85 17.90
N ASP A 879 32.13 4.81 18.78
CA ASP A 879 31.15 5.54 19.60
C ASP A 879 29.90 6.02 18.85
N THR A 880 30.05 6.75 17.76
CA THR A 880 28.95 7.33 16.99
C THR A 880 28.05 6.24 16.42
N SER A 881 28.64 5.08 16.10
CA SER A 881 27.88 3.93 15.63
C SER A 881 27.08 3.28 16.76
N LEU A 882 27.64 3.26 17.98
CA LEU A 882 26.94 2.76 19.15
C LEU A 882 25.79 3.70 19.56
N LEU A 883 25.99 5.01 19.47
CA LEU A 883 24.93 6.00 19.68
C LEU A 883 23.78 5.84 18.68
N TYR A 884 24.09 5.53 17.42
CA TYR A 884 23.08 5.37 16.38
C TYR A 884 22.15 4.18 16.66
N ASP A 885 22.70 3.08 17.16
CA ASP A 885 22.01 1.80 17.42
C ASP A 885 21.92 1.47 18.92
N LEU A 886 21.85 2.50 19.77
CA LEU A 886 21.98 2.38 21.22
C LEU A 886 20.92 1.48 21.85
N ASN A 887 19.69 1.56 21.34
CA ASN A 887 18.56 0.79 21.87
C ASN A 887 18.65 -0.72 21.55
N SER A 888 19.46 -1.12 20.57
CA SER A 888 19.72 -2.52 20.25
C SER A 888 20.63 -3.21 21.27
N LEU A 889 21.23 -2.48 22.21
CA LEU A 889 21.85 -3.09 23.40
C LEU A 889 20.85 -3.96 24.19
N ALA A 890 19.54 -3.68 24.11
CA ALA A 890 18.50 -4.55 24.66
C ALA A 890 18.54 -5.98 24.09
N LEU A 891 18.93 -6.15 22.82
CA LEU A 891 19.09 -7.46 22.18
C LEU A 891 20.32 -8.21 22.68
N MET A 892 21.27 -7.53 23.34
CA MET A 892 22.53 -8.11 23.81
C MET A 892 22.51 -8.43 25.30
N ARG A 893 21.35 -8.36 25.98
CA ARG A 893 21.27 -8.62 27.42
C ARG A 893 21.64 -10.05 27.80
N ASN A 894 21.11 -11.02 27.06
CA ASN A 894 21.28 -12.45 27.36
C ASN A 894 21.65 -13.26 26.10
N PRO A 895 22.82 -13.00 25.48
CA PRO A 895 23.29 -13.83 24.38
C PRO A 895 23.55 -15.28 24.87
N PRO A 896 23.30 -16.32 24.04
CA PRO A 896 23.60 -17.71 24.37
C PRO A 896 25.08 -18.02 24.70
N GLN A 897 26.01 -17.15 24.30
CA GLN A 897 27.44 -17.30 24.55
C GLN A 897 28.04 -15.95 24.94
N PRO A 898 29.18 -15.93 25.67
CA PRO A 898 29.84 -14.71 26.08
C PRO A 898 30.11 -13.79 24.89
N THR A 899 29.70 -12.53 25.02
CA THR A 899 29.91 -11.52 24.00
C THR A 899 30.69 -10.33 24.57
N VAL A 900 31.67 -9.84 23.82
CA VAL A 900 32.38 -8.61 24.15
C VAL A 900 32.07 -7.58 23.07
N ILE A 901 31.63 -6.40 23.50
CA ILE A 901 31.50 -5.22 22.63
C ILE A 901 32.58 -4.23 23.06
N VAL A 902 33.50 -3.92 22.17
CA VAL A 902 34.52 -2.90 22.38
C VAL A 902 34.14 -1.68 21.57
N VAL A 903 33.90 -0.57 22.27
CA VAL A 903 33.60 0.72 21.65
C VAL A 903 34.83 1.64 21.76
N THR A 904 35.37 2.06 20.62
CA THR A 904 36.38 3.12 20.59
C THR A 904 35.67 4.47 20.66
N ASN A 905 35.80 5.14 21.80
CA ASN A 905 35.23 6.46 22.05
C ASN A 905 36.29 7.51 21.81
N ASN A 906 36.30 8.04 20.59
CA ASN A 906 37.19 9.11 20.17
C ASN A 906 36.45 10.46 20.05
N ASP A 907 35.25 10.51 20.64
CA ASP A 907 34.32 11.64 20.70
C ASP A 907 33.92 12.11 19.30
N GLY A 908 33.43 11.19 18.47
CA GLY A 908 32.82 11.50 17.17
C GLY A 908 33.42 10.77 15.95
N GLY A 909 33.30 11.40 14.78
CA GLY A 909 33.72 10.81 13.51
C GLY A 909 35.21 10.95 13.18
N ALA A 910 36.12 10.27 13.90
CA ALA A 910 37.58 10.40 13.66
C ALA A 910 38.06 10.01 12.24
N ILE A 911 37.26 9.30 11.43
CA ILE A 911 37.58 9.04 10.02
C ILE A 911 37.82 10.34 9.22
N PHE A 912 37.19 11.45 9.62
CA PHE A 912 37.32 12.73 8.94
C PHE A 912 38.69 13.39 9.13
N ASP A 913 39.54 12.89 10.04
CA ASP A 913 40.95 13.30 10.15
C ASP A 913 41.86 12.67 9.08
N LEU A 914 41.41 11.60 8.43
CA LEU A 914 42.08 10.96 7.30
C LEU A 914 41.60 11.51 5.94
N LEU A 915 40.50 12.25 5.94
CA LEU A 915 39.93 12.85 4.74
C LEU A 915 40.38 14.31 4.59
N PRO A 916 40.46 14.84 3.36
CA PRO A 916 40.90 16.21 3.11
C PRO A 916 39.78 17.23 3.43
N VAL A 917 39.27 17.20 4.67
CA VAL A 917 38.22 18.11 5.16
C VAL A 917 38.85 19.41 5.67
N PRO A 918 38.33 20.60 5.29
CA PRO A 918 38.79 21.89 5.79
C PRO A 918 38.77 21.95 7.32
N SER A 919 39.85 22.44 7.94
CA SER A 919 40.01 22.42 9.40
C SER A 919 38.95 23.24 10.14
N GLU A 920 38.52 24.37 9.59
CA GLU A 920 37.54 25.27 10.22
C GLU A 920 36.15 24.64 10.41
N GLN A 921 35.79 23.67 9.55
CA GLN A 921 34.45 23.05 9.54
C GLN A 921 34.45 21.61 10.05
N ARG A 922 35.63 20.99 10.19
CA ARG A 922 35.77 19.55 10.48
C ARG A 922 35.06 19.15 11.76
N GLU A 923 35.27 19.90 12.83
CA GLU A 923 34.72 19.56 14.14
C GLU A 923 33.18 19.66 14.14
N ALA A 924 32.65 20.82 13.72
CA ALA A 924 31.22 21.11 13.81
C ALA A 924 30.34 20.35 12.81
N LEU A 925 30.84 20.04 11.60
CA LEU A 925 30.02 19.48 10.51
C LEU A 925 30.33 18.01 10.18
N TYR A 926 31.43 17.46 10.69
CA TYR A 926 31.89 16.12 10.31
C TYR A 926 32.17 15.24 11.53
N GLN A 927 33.07 15.66 12.42
CA GLN A 927 33.37 14.89 13.63
C GLN A 927 32.18 14.87 14.58
N MET A 928 31.53 16.02 14.80
CA MET A 928 30.37 16.16 15.69
C MET A 928 30.61 15.53 17.08
N PRO A 929 31.60 16.03 17.84
CA PRO A 929 31.86 15.53 19.18
C PRO A 929 30.62 15.64 20.05
N HIS A 930 30.35 14.60 20.82
CA HIS A 930 29.08 14.42 21.51
C HIS A 930 29.22 14.47 23.04
N GLY A 931 30.43 14.29 23.58
CA GLY A 931 30.73 14.40 25.00
C GLY A 931 30.05 13.34 25.88
N MET A 932 29.71 12.18 25.32
CA MET A 932 28.96 11.11 26.00
C MET A 932 29.86 9.91 26.31
N ASP A 933 29.53 9.21 27.40
CA ASP A 933 30.05 7.87 27.72
C ASP A 933 28.93 6.82 27.66
N PHE A 934 29.30 5.55 27.80
CA PHE A 934 28.35 4.44 27.65
C PHE A 934 28.06 3.67 28.93
N ALA A 935 28.55 4.15 30.09
CA ALA A 935 28.33 3.49 31.38
C ALA A 935 26.85 3.39 31.72
N HIS A 936 26.14 4.52 31.59
CA HIS A 936 24.70 4.59 31.87
C HIS A 936 23.86 3.83 30.85
N ALA A 937 24.28 3.78 29.59
CA ALA A 937 23.61 2.98 28.56
C ALA A 937 23.72 1.49 28.87
N ALA A 938 24.92 0.99 29.18
CA ALA A 938 25.12 -0.40 29.58
C ALA A 938 24.28 -0.75 30.82
N GLN A 939 24.29 0.11 31.83
CA GLN A 939 23.48 -0.07 33.03
C GLN A 939 21.98 -0.14 32.70
N GLN A 940 21.48 0.77 31.86
CA GLN A 940 20.08 0.82 31.45
C GLN A 940 19.62 -0.48 30.77
N PHE A 941 20.46 -1.09 29.93
CA PHE A 941 20.15 -2.34 29.22
C PHE A 941 20.59 -3.60 29.97
N GLY A 942 21.20 -3.45 31.16
CA GLY A 942 21.61 -4.56 32.02
C GLY A 942 22.84 -5.33 31.51
N LEU A 943 23.78 -4.63 30.88
CA LEU A 943 25.05 -5.18 30.41
C LEU A 943 26.16 -4.92 31.43
N ALA A 944 27.14 -5.81 31.49
CA ALA A 944 28.37 -5.51 32.22
C ALA A 944 29.13 -4.39 31.50
N TYR A 945 29.80 -3.52 32.25
CA TYR A 945 30.51 -2.38 31.69
C TYR A 945 31.85 -2.16 32.36
N CYS A 946 32.86 -1.80 31.57
CA CYS A 946 34.11 -1.25 32.08
C CYS A 946 34.69 -0.21 31.10
N SER A 947 35.25 0.88 31.63
CA SER A 947 36.11 1.79 30.86
C SER A 947 37.57 1.39 31.07
N ALA A 948 38.18 0.78 30.06
CA ALA A 948 39.56 0.32 30.14
C ALA A 948 40.53 1.53 30.16
N GLN A 949 41.57 1.44 31.00
CA GLN A 949 42.52 2.54 31.25
C GLN A 949 43.91 2.27 30.64
N THR A 950 44.27 0.99 30.48
CA THR A 950 45.53 0.54 29.87
C THR A 950 45.27 -0.64 28.94
N LEU A 951 46.22 -0.93 28.04
CA LEU A 951 46.08 -2.06 27.11
C LEU A 951 45.97 -3.38 27.88
N GLU A 952 46.78 -3.54 28.91
CA GLU A 952 46.74 -4.71 29.81
C GLU A 952 45.38 -4.87 30.50
N HIS A 953 44.79 -3.79 31.03
CA HIS A 953 43.47 -3.85 31.64
C HIS A 953 42.40 -4.30 30.62
N TYR A 954 42.42 -3.75 29.41
CA TYR A 954 41.55 -4.20 28.33
C TYR A 954 41.76 -5.70 28.00
N GLN A 955 43.01 -6.14 27.86
CA GLN A 955 43.36 -7.53 27.55
C GLN A 955 42.82 -8.50 28.60
N THR A 956 43.02 -8.20 29.88
CA THR A 956 42.51 -8.99 31.01
C THR A 956 40.98 -9.06 31.00
N LEU A 957 40.29 -7.93 30.81
CA LEU A 957 38.82 -7.90 30.77
C LEU A 957 38.26 -8.83 29.68
N VAL A 958 38.87 -8.83 28.49
CA VAL A 958 38.42 -9.68 27.38
C VAL A 958 38.69 -11.15 27.67
N GLU A 959 39.90 -11.49 28.13
CA GLU A 959 40.28 -12.88 28.46
C GLU A 959 39.40 -13.47 29.56
N GLU A 960 39.21 -12.73 30.65
CA GLU A 960 38.39 -13.17 31.79
C GLU A 960 36.93 -13.37 31.37
N HIS A 961 36.38 -12.46 30.56
CA HIS A 961 34.99 -12.59 30.11
C HIS A 961 34.78 -13.75 29.15
N PHE A 962 35.70 -14.03 28.23
CA PHE A 962 35.58 -15.23 27.39
C PHE A 962 35.84 -16.52 28.15
N ALA A 963 36.72 -16.51 29.15
CA ALA A 963 37.00 -17.70 29.95
C ALA A 963 35.86 -18.06 30.92
N GLN A 964 35.22 -17.06 31.53
CA GLN A 964 34.32 -17.29 32.69
C GLN A 964 33.09 -16.38 32.72
N GLY A 965 32.99 -15.41 31.82
CA GLY A 965 31.91 -14.43 31.78
C GLY A 965 30.58 -15.00 31.30
N VAL A 966 29.50 -14.27 31.58
CA VAL A 966 28.15 -14.58 31.12
C VAL A 966 27.54 -13.32 30.52
N GLY A 967 26.78 -13.49 29.44
CA GLY A 967 26.12 -12.38 28.76
C GLY A 967 27.11 -11.48 28.02
N THR A 968 26.81 -10.18 27.98
CA THR A 968 27.60 -9.20 27.24
C THR A 968 28.38 -8.27 28.16
N LEU A 969 29.66 -8.08 27.84
CA LEU A 969 30.54 -7.07 28.42
C LEU A 969 30.76 -5.94 27.41
N LEU A 970 30.34 -4.72 27.76
CA LEU A 970 30.66 -3.50 27.02
C LEU A 970 31.94 -2.88 27.59
N ILE A 971 33.01 -2.86 26.78
CA ILE A 971 34.28 -2.22 27.11
C ILE A 971 34.38 -0.92 26.34
N GLU A 972 34.47 0.20 27.06
CA GLU A 972 34.70 1.51 26.46
C GLU A 972 36.19 1.88 26.53
N VAL A 973 36.77 2.17 25.36
CA VAL A 973 38.16 2.63 25.23
C VAL A 973 38.15 4.07 24.75
N LYS A 974 38.53 5.00 25.64
CA LYS A 974 38.58 6.44 25.34
C LYS A 974 39.93 6.80 24.72
N THR A 975 39.92 7.41 23.54
CA THR A 975 41.14 7.85 22.83
C THR A 975 40.99 9.28 22.30
N PRO A 976 42.07 10.06 22.14
CA PRO A 976 41.96 11.38 21.52
C PRO A 976 41.53 11.29 20.02
N PRO A 977 40.66 12.18 19.52
CA PRO A 977 40.10 12.11 18.16
C PRO A 977 41.16 11.97 17.04
N GLN A 978 42.27 12.70 17.14
CA GLN A 978 43.29 12.71 16.09
C GLN A 978 44.35 11.60 16.22
N GLN A 979 44.34 10.83 17.32
CA GLN A 979 45.44 9.94 17.68
C GLN A 979 45.72 8.88 16.60
N ALA A 980 44.69 8.15 16.16
CA ALA A 980 44.85 7.13 15.13
C ALA A 980 45.36 7.71 13.79
N SER A 981 44.85 8.88 13.40
CA SER A 981 45.29 9.54 12.17
C SER A 981 46.77 9.94 12.23
N MET A 982 47.25 10.41 13.39
CA MET A 982 48.66 10.74 13.61
C MET A 982 49.53 9.49 13.59
N HIS A 983 49.10 8.41 14.24
CA HIS A 983 49.80 7.12 14.24
C HIS A 983 49.96 6.56 12.82
N ILE A 984 48.90 6.58 12.00
CA ILE A 984 48.96 6.13 10.59
C ILE A 984 49.94 6.99 9.79
N LYS A 985 49.92 8.33 9.94
CA LYS A 985 50.82 9.24 9.23
C LYS A 985 52.27 9.02 9.63
N GLN A 986 52.54 8.87 10.93
CA GLN A 986 53.87 8.61 11.46
C GLN A 986 54.45 7.30 10.90
N LEU A 987 53.68 6.21 10.96
CA LEU A 987 54.12 4.93 10.46
C LEU A 987 54.34 4.95 8.93
N THR A 988 53.45 5.62 8.20
CA THR A 988 53.60 5.81 6.74
C THR A 988 54.88 6.57 6.39
N SER A 989 55.22 7.64 7.13
CA SER A 989 56.43 8.42 6.85
C SER A 989 57.71 7.62 7.13
N GLN A 990 57.69 6.73 8.12
CA GLN A 990 58.81 5.84 8.44
C GLN A 990 58.98 4.75 7.39
N LEU A 991 57.89 4.18 6.88
CA LEU A 991 57.93 3.23 5.77
C LEU A 991 58.56 3.85 4.52
N HIS A 992 58.33 5.14 4.24
CA HIS A 992 59.00 5.87 3.14
C HIS A 992 60.49 6.11 3.37
N ALA A 993 60.97 6.01 4.61
CA ALA A 993 62.39 6.16 4.95
C ALA A 993 63.17 4.84 4.89
N LEU A 994 62.47 3.70 4.77
CA LEU A 994 63.03 2.37 4.46
C LEU A 994 63.20 2.20 2.95
#